data_AF-A0AAW9AX50-F1
#
_entry.id   AF-A0AAW9AX50-F1
#
_cell.length_a   1.000
_cell.length_b   1.000
_cell.length_c   1.000
_cell.angle_alpha   90.00
_cell.angle_beta   90.00
_cell.angle_gamma   90.00
#
_symmetry.space_group_name_H-M   'P 1'
#
loop_
_entity.id
_entity.type
_entity.pdbx_description
1 polymer ?
#
loop_
_entity_poly.entity_id
_entity_poly.type
_entity_poly.pdbx_seq_one_letter_code
_entity_poly.pdbx_strand_id
1 'polypeptide(L)'
;MLPRLHSQTDVDPLVLSFLKELEHAGFTGDIESQYSSRLAVATDNSVYQQLPQSVVHPKTTEDVSLLGKLSNKEKYERITFSPRGGGTGTNGQSLTKGIVVDMSRHMNKVLEINEKEGWVRVQTGVVKDQLNDAVRPYGYFFSPDLSTSNRATIGGMVNTDASGQGSLKYGKTSDHVLSLQAVFADGSILESDLSHGYPKEGEFAAKALRVTESVCREKRQQIVDKFPPLNRFLTGYDLKNALNEDGDRFDITRVLCGAEGSLAFITEAKLNLTPIPKARTLVNVKYNSFDSALRNAPLMVEAKALSVETVDSKVLNLAKQDIVWHTVSDLLTDVPNKEMLGINMVEYAGQDEEEVAAQVAALTAKLDTMLETEEAGIIGYQVCNDVASIGRIYNMRKKAVGLLGAAKGRAKPVAFAEDTCVPPENLADFIVEFRELLDSKSLNYGMFGHVDAGVLHVRPALDLCDPHQEALMHEVSDEVVKLVAKYGGLMWGEHGKGFRSEYGPEFFGDELFTELRRVKAAFDPHNKMNPGKICTPLDSDAELVKVTDTKRGYYDRQIDVQVRDSFKQAMECNGNGLCFNYDTSSPMCPSMKVTADRRHSPKGRAGLVREWLRQLTEQGIDILDLEKQTLENKTSIKTMIDRVRHSINRRHEYDFSHEVYEAMNGCLACKACASQCPIKVDVPSFRSRFLNIYHSRYQRPAKDYLVANIETMLPMMAKAPGVVNGVLKQSWVKSLTASTVGYVDAPLLSVPTLKQRVESLTTPYDLQALSGLSSSEKSKHVLIVQDPFTSYYDADVVEDFVKLLKKLGMNPVLLPFKPNGKAQHIKGFLRQFKDTAADTAKFLAMVADLDIPLVGVDPALVLCYRDEYAEVLGSKRGNFDVLTAHEWLYPRLEAFESGEHKAQEPWYLFAHCTEKTKMPNAEKEWGAIFAHFGAVLNTVPVGCCGMAGTFGHEVDKLSMSKDIYNLSWKPSLDKLDNERCLITGYSCRSQVKRFEGTKPKHPVQALLTLL
;
A
#
# COMPACT_ATOMS: atom_id res chain seq x y z
N MET A 1 -18.42 23.57 -18.71
CA MET A 1 -18.51 23.51 -17.23
C MET A 1 -18.77 22.06 -16.86
N LEU A 2 -18.22 21.56 -15.75
CA LEU A 2 -18.54 20.21 -15.25
C LEU A 2 -20.07 20.06 -15.03
N PRO A 3 -20.72 18.98 -15.50
CA PRO A 3 -22.12 18.72 -15.19
C PRO A 3 -22.28 18.14 -13.79
N ARG A 4 -23.54 18.00 -13.35
CA ARG A 4 -23.89 17.29 -12.11
C ARG A 4 -23.92 15.79 -12.39
N LEU A 5 -23.32 14.99 -11.52
CA LEU A 5 -23.32 13.53 -11.66
C LEU A 5 -24.29 12.89 -10.67
N HIS A 6 -25.29 12.19 -11.19
CA HIS A 6 -26.28 11.49 -10.38
C HIS A 6 -25.81 10.08 -10.03
N SER A 7 -26.18 9.61 -8.84
CA SER A 7 -26.08 8.18 -8.50
C SER A 7 -27.07 7.40 -9.35
N GLN A 8 -26.60 6.31 -9.97
CA GLN A 8 -27.46 5.37 -10.70
C GLN A 8 -27.93 4.18 -9.86
N THR A 9 -27.38 3.99 -8.64
CA THR A 9 -27.59 2.76 -7.86
C THR A 9 -28.06 3.06 -6.44
N ASP A 10 -29.38 3.14 -6.30
CA ASP A 10 -30.04 3.25 -5.00
C ASP A 10 -29.79 2.02 -4.13
N VAL A 11 -29.75 2.23 -2.83
CA VAL A 11 -29.69 1.16 -1.82
C VAL A 11 -31.09 0.57 -1.69
N ASP A 12 -31.21 -0.76 -1.69
CA ASP A 12 -32.52 -1.44 -1.50
C ASP A 12 -33.23 -0.86 -0.24
N PRO A 13 -34.49 -0.41 -0.35
CA PRO A 13 -35.27 0.09 0.78
C PRO A 13 -35.30 -0.87 1.99
N LEU A 14 -35.25 -2.18 1.75
CA LEU A 14 -35.17 -3.20 2.80
C LEU A 14 -33.86 -3.07 3.59
N VAL A 15 -32.73 -2.87 2.90
CA VAL A 15 -31.43 -2.66 3.56
C VAL A 15 -31.44 -1.35 4.35
N LEU A 16 -31.99 -0.26 3.80
CA LEU A 16 -32.13 0.99 4.54
C LEU A 16 -32.99 0.83 5.80
N SER A 17 -34.06 0.04 5.73
CA SER A 17 -34.89 -0.28 6.91
C SER A 17 -34.09 -1.07 7.95
N PHE A 18 -33.33 -2.09 7.53
CA PHE A 18 -32.47 -2.88 8.42
C PHE A 18 -31.40 -2.03 9.10
N LEU A 19 -30.70 -1.18 8.34
CA LEU A 19 -29.64 -0.32 8.89
C LEU A 19 -30.19 0.67 9.93
N LYS A 20 -31.38 1.24 9.69
CA LYS A 20 -32.07 2.08 10.68
C LYS A 20 -32.46 1.30 11.92
N GLU A 21 -32.97 0.08 11.76
CA GLU A 21 -33.33 -0.76 12.91
C GLU A 21 -32.09 -1.20 13.70
N LEU A 22 -30.99 -1.50 13.01
CA LEU A 22 -29.69 -1.80 13.59
C LEU A 22 -29.18 -0.64 14.45
N GLU A 23 -29.22 0.58 13.93
CA GLU A 23 -28.87 1.79 14.68
C GLU A 23 -29.76 1.97 15.93
N HIS A 24 -31.08 1.85 15.79
CA HIS A 24 -32.02 1.95 16.93
C HIS A 24 -31.85 0.83 17.96
N ALA A 25 -31.39 -0.35 17.54
CA ALA A 25 -31.15 -1.49 18.42
C ALA A 25 -29.82 -1.39 19.20
N GLY A 26 -29.08 -0.29 19.03
CA GLY A 26 -27.89 0.01 19.84
C GLY A 26 -26.56 -0.42 19.21
N PHE A 27 -26.50 -0.61 17.90
CA PHE A 27 -25.24 -0.84 17.19
C PHE A 27 -24.27 0.33 17.44
N THR A 28 -23.08 0.04 17.97
CA THR A 28 -22.13 1.07 18.39
C THR A 28 -21.10 1.43 17.32
N GLY A 29 -21.00 0.61 16.27
CA GLY A 29 -20.14 0.79 15.11
C GLY A 29 -20.60 1.86 14.11
N ASP A 30 -19.85 2.02 13.02
CA ASP A 30 -20.22 2.96 11.95
C ASP A 30 -21.08 2.26 10.89
N ILE A 31 -22.08 2.97 10.36
CA ILE A 31 -22.93 2.51 9.25
C ILE A 31 -22.76 3.45 8.06
N GLU A 32 -22.38 2.91 6.90
CA GLU A 32 -22.12 3.69 5.69
C GLU A 32 -22.92 3.16 4.49
N SER A 33 -23.73 4.02 3.88
CA SER A 33 -24.54 3.72 2.68
C SER A 33 -24.26 4.64 1.49
N GLN A 34 -23.31 5.57 1.66
CA GLN A 34 -22.88 6.50 0.60
C GLN A 34 -22.28 5.74 -0.58
N TYR A 35 -22.38 6.31 -1.79
CA TYR A 35 -21.90 5.63 -2.98
C TYR A 35 -20.37 5.45 -2.95
N SER A 36 -19.63 6.44 -2.46
CA SER A 36 -18.17 6.39 -2.33
C SER A 36 -17.68 5.34 -1.33
N SER A 37 -18.37 5.14 -0.21
CA SER A 37 -17.96 4.16 0.79
C SER A 37 -18.18 2.75 0.28
N ARG A 38 -19.33 2.50 -0.36
CA ARG A 38 -19.65 1.26 -1.07
C ARG A 38 -18.63 0.98 -2.17
N LEU A 39 -18.29 1.96 -3.00
CA LEU A 39 -17.32 1.82 -4.07
C LEU A 39 -15.90 1.53 -3.55
N ALA A 40 -15.50 2.12 -2.43
CA ALA A 40 -14.17 1.92 -1.84
C ALA A 40 -13.91 0.47 -1.39
N VAL A 41 -14.97 -0.31 -1.15
CA VAL A 41 -14.89 -1.76 -0.83
C VAL A 41 -15.42 -2.66 -1.93
N ALA A 42 -15.91 -2.10 -3.05
CA ALA A 42 -16.45 -2.86 -4.18
C ALA A 42 -15.39 -3.68 -4.95
N THR A 43 -14.12 -3.53 -4.58
CA THR A 43 -12.97 -4.25 -5.15
C THR A 43 -12.03 -4.74 -4.05
N ASP A 44 -11.38 -5.87 -4.29
CA ASP A 44 -10.23 -6.36 -3.52
C ASP A 44 -9.01 -6.48 -4.44
N ASN A 45 -8.11 -7.43 -4.23
CA ASN A 45 -6.95 -7.64 -5.09
C ASN A 45 -7.28 -8.51 -6.31
N SER A 46 -8.50 -9.06 -6.41
CA SER A 46 -8.98 -9.79 -7.57
C SER A 46 -9.36 -8.89 -8.74
N VAL A 47 -9.71 -9.49 -9.87
CA VAL A 47 -10.21 -8.81 -11.07
C VAL A 47 -11.65 -8.30 -10.94
N TYR A 48 -12.39 -8.77 -9.95
CA TYR A 48 -13.84 -8.58 -9.85
C TYR A 48 -14.21 -7.22 -9.25
N GLN A 49 -15.41 -6.77 -9.58
CA GLN A 49 -16.01 -5.58 -8.96
C GLN A 49 -17.49 -5.84 -8.67
N GLN A 50 -17.87 -5.77 -7.40
CA GLN A 50 -19.24 -5.90 -6.94
C GLN A 50 -19.57 -4.76 -5.98
N LEU A 51 -20.54 -3.93 -6.35
CA LEU A 51 -20.98 -2.83 -5.50
C LEU A 51 -21.90 -3.37 -4.39
N PRO A 52 -21.52 -3.28 -3.11
CA PRO A 52 -22.40 -3.71 -2.01
C PRO A 52 -23.57 -2.74 -1.83
N GLN A 53 -24.57 -3.11 -1.04
CA GLN A 53 -25.65 -2.21 -0.61
C GLN A 53 -25.18 -1.22 0.47
N SER A 54 -24.32 -1.65 1.38
CA SER A 54 -23.77 -0.82 2.46
C SER A 54 -22.52 -1.45 3.06
N VAL A 55 -21.86 -0.69 3.94
CA VAL A 55 -20.73 -1.13 4.75
C VAL A 55 -21.04 -0.85 6.21
N VAL A 56 -20.79 -1.82 7.09
CA VAL A 56 -20.89 -1.64 8.54
C VAL A 56 -19.55 -1.98 9.20
N HIS A 57 -19.19 -1.20 10.22
CA HIS A 57 -17.91 -1.27 10.93
C HIS A 57 -18.16 -1.54 12.42
N PRO A 58 -18.35 -2.81 12.83
CA PRO A 58 -18.61 -3.16 14.23
C PRO A 58 -17.42 -2.79 15.13
N LYS A 59 -17.68 -2.46 16.40
CA LYS A 59 -16.65 -2.19 17.42
C LYS A 59 -16.46 -3.37 18.38
N THR A 60 -17.48 -4.20 18.55
CA THR A 60 -17.47 -5.33 19.50
C THR A 60 -18.11 -6.59 18.90
N THR A 61 -17.94 -7.72 19.58
CA THR A 61 -18.62 -8.97 19.23
C THR A 61 -20.14 -8.83 19.34
N GLU A 62 -20.64 -8.05 20.29
CA GLU A 62 -22.08 -7.78 20.48
C GLU A 62 -22.68 -7.06 19.28
N ASP A 63 -21.97 -6.10 18.68
CA ASP A 63 -22.39 -5.45 17.43
C ASP A 63 -22.60 -6.48 16.31
N VAL A 64 -21.71 -7.46 16.19
CA VAL A 64 -21.81 -8.54 15.19
C VAL A 64 -22.95 -9.50 15.53
N SER A 65 -23.13 -9.85 16.80
CA SER A 65 -24.27 -10.67 17.27
C SER A 65 -25.60 -9.97 16.99
N LEU A 66 -25.65 -8.65 17.12
CA LEU A 66 -26.84 -7.86 16.83
C LEU A 66 -27.22 -7.91 15.34
N LEU A 67 -26.23 -7.88 14.43
CA LEU A 67 -26.48 -8.07 12.99
C LEU A 67 -27.20 -9.40 12.73
N GLY A 68 -26.69 -10.49 13.30
CA GLY A 68 -27.29 -11.82 13.16
C GLY A 68 -28.72 -11.87 13.71
N LYS A 69 -28.92 -11.46 14.97
CA LYS A 69 -30.23 -11.45 15.65
C LYS A 69 -31.29 -10.66 14.89
N LEU A 70 -30.93 -9.48 14.37
CA LEU A 70 -31.87 -8.66 13.60
C LEU A 70 -32.14 -9.26 12.23
N SER A 71 -31.12 -9.77 11.55
CA SER A 71 -31.26 -10.33 10.20
C SER A 71 -32.08 -11.62 10.16
N ASN A 72 -32.21 -12.30 11.31
CA ASN A 72 -33.00 -13.52 11.47
C ASN A 72 -34.52 -13.25 11.60
N LYS A 73 -34.95 -11.98 11.67
CA LYS A 73 -36.37 -11.63 11.56
C LYS A 73 -36.85 -11.91 10.14
N GLU A 74 -38.05 -12.49 10.00
CA GLU A 74 -38.66 -12.88 8.71
C GLU A 74 -38.58 -11.78 7.65
N LYS A 75 -38.89 -10.53 8.01
CA LYS A 75 -38.80 -9.38 7.07
C LYS A 75 -37.40 -9.14 6.49
N TYR A 76 -36.33 -9.54 7.18
CA TYR A 76 -34.94 -9.34 6.79
C TYR A 76 -34.27 -10.62 6.24
N GLU A 77 -35.06 -11.64 5.91
CA GLU A 77 -34.56 -12.92 5.40
C GLU A 77 -33.64 -12.75 4.18
N ARG A 78 -33.96 -11.83 3.26
CA ARG A 78 -33.16 -11.54 2.05
C ARG A 78 -31.84 -10.80 2.31
N ILE A 79 -31.56 -10.36 3.53
CA ILE A 79 -30.33 -9.64 3.83
C ILE A 79 -29.17 -10.62 3.97
N THR A 80 -28.16 -10.40 3.14
CA THR A 80 -26.92 -11.17 3.10
C THR A 80 -25.74 -10.30 3.51
N PHE A 81 -24.75 -10.92 4.14
CA PHE A 81 -23.54 -10.30 4.63
C PHE A 81 -22.29 -10.97 4.06
N SER A 82 -21.21 -10.21 3.92
CA SER A 82 -19.88 -10.78 3.73
C SER A 82 -18.89 -10.10 4.68
N PRO A 83 -18.14 -10.86 5.50
CA PRO A 83 -17.08 -10.29 6.30
C PRO A 83 -15.94 -9.77 5.41
N ARG A 84 -15.29 -8.72 5.89
CA ARG A 84 -14.11 -8.15 5.24
C ARG A 84 -13.04 -7.82 6.27
N GLY A 85 -11.85 -8.35 6.03
CA GLY A 85 -10.61 -7.96 6.70
C GLY A 85 -9.82 -6.95 5.87
N GLY A 86 -8.54 -7.22 5.60
CA GLY A 86 -7.70 -6.33 4.77
C GLY A 86 -8.19 -6.09 3.33
N GLY A 87 -9.00 -6.99 2.77
CA GLY A 87 -9.45 -6.92 1.36
C GLY A 87 -8.29 -7.17 0.38
N THR A 88 -7.40 -8.10 0.75
CA THR A 88 -6.17 -8.47 0.04
C THR A 88 -6.31 -9.76 -0.78
N GLY A 89 -7.45 -10.46 -0.67
CA GLY A 89 -7.74 -11.69 -1.40
C GLY A 89 -7.75 -11.49 -2.92
N THR A 90 -7.28 -12.50 -3.64
CA THR A 90 -7.04 -12.49 -5.09
C THR A 90 -8.17 -13.10 -5.92
N ASN A 91 -9.13 -13.77 -5.27
CA ASN A 91 -10.24 -14.44 -5.95
C ASN A 91 -11.61 -13.84 -5.61
N GLY A 92 -11.68 -12.64 -5.03
CA GLY A 92 -12.93 -11.93 -4.79
C GLY A 92 -13.75 -12.47 -3.61
N GLN A 93 -13.09 -13.09 -2.62
CA GLN A 93 -13.70 -13.69 -1.43
C GLN A 93 -14.45 -12.64 -0.58
N SER A 94 -13.93 -11.41 -0.59
CA SER A 94 -14.42 -10.30 0.24
C SER A 94 -15.44 -9.40 -0.46
N LEU A 95 -15.93 -9.81 -1.62
CA LEU A 95 -16.85 -9.04 -2.47
C LEU A 95 -18.27 -9.59 -2.41
N THR A 96 -19.23 -8.68 -2.37
CA THR A 96 -20.66 -9.02 -2.24
C THR A 96 -21.54 -7.95 -2.86
N LYS A 97 -22.75 -8.35 -3.25
CA LYS A 97 -23.84 -7.43 -3.61
C LYS A 97 -24.65 -7.00 -2.38
N GLY A 98 -24.49 -7.69 -1.24
CA GLY A 98 -25.18 -7.43 0.03
C GLY A 98 -24.47 -6.41 0.92
N ILE A 99 -24.47 -6.64 2.23
CA ILE A 99 -23.84 -5.76 3.23
C ILE A 99 -22.42 -6.24 3.51
N VAL A 100 -21.42 -5.36 3.42
CA VAL A 100 -20.05 -5.66 3.86
C VAL A 100 -19.94 -5.40 5.36
N VAL A 101 -19.41 -6.37 6.11
CA VAL A 101 -19.09 -6.22 7.54
C VAL A 101 -17.57 -6.13 7.67
N ASP A 102 -17.02 -4.92 7.79
CA ASP A 102 -15.57 -4.68 7.82
C ASP A 102 -15.04 -4.64 9.26
N MET A 103 -14.36 -5.72 9.65
CA MET A 103 -13.80 -5.94 10.98
C MET A 103 -12.51 -5.15 11.24
N SER A 104 -11.87 -4.62 10.19
CA SER A 104 -10.51 -4.06 10.28
C SER A 104 -10.45 -2.64 10.84
N ARG A 105 -11.56 -1.90 10.81
CA ARG A 105 -11.58 -0.48 11.23
C ARG A 105 -11.43 -0.33 12.75
N HIS A 106 -12.26 -1.03 13.52
CA HIS A 106 -12.33 -0.87 14.97
C HIS A 106 -11.91 -2.11 15.77
N MET A 107 -12.11 -3.32 15.23
CA MET A 107 -11.80 -4.58 15.92
C MET A 107 -10.36 -5.04 15.65
N ASN A 108 -9.37 -4.18 15.98
CA ASN A 108 -7.96 -4.36 15.62
C ASN A 108 -6.99 -4.32 16.82
N LYS A 109 -7.43 -4.84 17.98
CA LYS A 109 -6.63 -4.89 19.22
C LYS A 109 -6.04 -6.27 19.50
N VAL A 110 -4.81 -6.28 20.02
CA VAL A 110 -4.25 -7.43 20.76
C VAL A 110 -4.83 -7.37 22.17
N LEU A 111 -5.53 -8.44 22.59
CA LEU A 111 -6.29 -8.47 23.84
C LEU A 111 -5.46 -9.03 24.99
N GLU A 112 -4.68 -10.08 24.73
CA GLU A 112 -3.89 -10.78 25.76
C GLU A 112 -2.68 -11.46 25.13
N ILE A 113 -1.52 -11.41 25.79
CA ILE A 113 -0.30 -12.15 25.41
C ILE A 113 0.12 -13.00 26.62
N ASN A 114 0.23 -14.30 26.42
CA ASN A 114 0.77 -15.23 27.41
C ASN A 114 2.15 -15.73 26.94
N GLU A 115 3.20 -15.08 27.44
CA GLU A 115 4.60 -15.40 27.12
C GLU A 115 5.01 -16.80 27.61
N LYS A 116 4.47 -17.24 28.76
CA LYS A 116 4.86 -18.51 29.39
C LYS A 116 4.36 -19.71 28.61
N GLU A 117 3.11 -19.64 28.15
CA GLU A 117 2.47 -20.70 27.36
C GLU A 117 2.61 -20.50 25.85
N GLY A 118 3.14 -19.35 25.41
CA GLY A 118 3.41 -19.07 24.00
C GLY A 118 2.14 -18.88 23.16
N TRP A 119 1.16 -18.11 23.65
CA TRP A 119 -0.06 -17.80 22.88
C TRP A 119 -0.50 -16.34 23.01
N VAL A 120 -1.36 -15.92 22.07
CA VAL A 120 -1.94 -14.57 22.03
C VAL A 120 -3.44 -14.63 21.72
N ARG A 121 -4.23 -13.75 22.33
CA ARG A 121 -5.64 -13.51 21.97
C ARG A 121 -5.77 -12.15 21.28
N VAL A 122 -6.39 -12.12 20.11
CA VAL A 122 -6.51 -10.91 19.28
C VAL A 122 -7.91 -10.77 18.69
N GLN A 123 -8.31 -9.52 18.42
CA GLN A 123 -9.43 -9.26 17.53
C GLN A 123 -9.00 -9.52 16.07
N THR A 124 -9.93 -10.00 15.25
CA THR A 124 -9.62 -10.48 13.89
C THR A 124 -9.30 -9.38 12.88
N GLY A 125 -9.53 -8.11 13.21
CA GLY A 125 -9.10 -6.96 12.40
C GLY A 125 -7.63 -6.60 12.56
N VAL A 126 -6.89 -7.21 13.51
CA VAL A 126 -5.43 -6.99 13.68
C VAL A 126 -4.69 -7.40 12.41
N VAL A 127 -3.75 -6.57 11.97
CA VAL A 127 -2.86 -6.87 10.84
C VAL A 127 -1.75 -7.82 11.28
N LYS A 128 -1.34 -8.79 10.43
CA LYS A 128 -0.30 -9.78 10.80
C LYS A 128 0.97 -9.13 11.34
N ASP A 129 1.55 -8.19 10.62
CA ASP A 129 2.83 -7.60 11.05
C ASP A 129 2.66 -6.71 12.30
N GLN A 130 1.48 -6.11 12.51
CA GLN A 130 1.13 -5.45 13.77
C GLN A 130 1.13 -6.43 14.94
N LEU A 131 0.59 -7.65 14.75
CA LEU A 131 0.66 -8.71 15.74
C LEU A 131 2.12 -9.10 16.03
N ASN A 132 2.92 -9.32 14.98
CA ASN A 132 4.33 -9.69 15.13
C ASN A 132 5.14 -8.60 15.83
N ASP A 133 4.88 -7.32 15.57
CA ASP A 133 5.51 -6.21 16.31
C ASP A 133 5.16 -6.25 17.80
N ALA A 134 3.93 -6.62 18.16
CA ALA A 134 3.48 -6.70 19.55
C ALA A 134 4.10 -7.88 20.31
N VAL A 135 4.30 -9.03 19.65
CA VAL A 135 4.85 -10.24 20.32
C VAL A 135 6.37 -10.37 20.24
N ARG A 136 7.03 -9.64 19.33
CA ARG A 136 8.51 -9.67 19.15
C ARG A 136 9.30 -9.40 20.43
N PRO A 137 8.93 -8.45 21.32
CA PRO A 137 9.66 -8.20 22.58
C PRO A 137 9.71 -9.42 23.51
N TYR A 138 8.78 -10.37 23.35
CA TYR A 138 8.70 -11.60 24.14
C TYR A 138 9.45 -12.78 23.47
N GLY A 139 10.19 -12.54 22.39
CA GLY A 139 10.96 -13.58 21.69
C GLY A 139 10.13 -14.48 20.75
N TYR A 140 8.91 -14.07 20.43
CA TYR A 140 7.97 -14.84 19.62
C TYR A 140 7.55 -14.12 18.32
N PHE A 141 7.00 -14.89 17.38
CA PHE A 141 6.28 -14.41 16.22
C PHE A 141 5.14 -15.36 15.83
N PHE A 142 4.12 -14.83 15.17
CA PHE A 142 3.12 -15.61 14.44
C PHE A 142 3.68 -15.95 13.06
N SER A 143 3.86 -17.26 12.81
CA SER A 143 4.75 -17.78 11.77
C SER A 143 4.20 -17.88 10.35
N PRO A 144 2.89 -18.04 10.09
CA PRO A 144 2.38 -18.03 8.70
C PRO A 144 2.75 -16.72 7.99
N ASP A 145 3.64 -16.77 7.00
CA ASP A 145 4.13 -15.58 6.29
C ASP A 145 3.55 -15.39 4.90
N LEU A 146 3.17 -14.16 4.59
CA LEU A 146 2.49 -13.79 3.35
C LEU A 146 3.05 -12.50 2.76
N SER A 147 2.93 -12.35 1.44
CA SER A 147 3.39 -11.16 0.72
C SER A 147 2.63 -9.87 1.08
N THR A 148 1.45 -10.00 1.70
CA THR A 148 0.57 -8.90 2.12
C THR A 148 0.52 -8.69 3.64
N SER A 149 1.50 -9.23 4.38
CA SER A 149 1.56 -9.27 5.85
C SER A 149 1.36 -7.92 6.56
N ASN A 150 1.74 -6.82 5.91
CA ASN A 150 1.58 -5.47 6.43
C ASN A 150 0.17 -4.87 6.26
N ARG A 151 -0.81 -5.66 5.80
CA ARG A 151 -2.19 -5.20 5.59
C ARG A 151 -3.24 -6.31 5.61
N ALA A 152 -2.85 -7.58 5.47
CA ALA A 152 -3.75 -8.70 5.71
C ALA A 152 -4.05 -8.79 7.20
N THR A 153 -5.30 -9.07 7.52
CA THR A 153 -5.76 -9.19 8.90
C THR A 153 -5.84 -10.65 9.31
N ILE A 154 -5.71 -10.92 10.61
CA ILE A 154 -5.82 -12.27 11.17
C ILE A 154 -7.13 -12.94 10.77
N GLY A 155 -8.25 -12.22 10.80
CA GLY A 155 -9.54 -12.76 10.34
C GLY A 155 -9.55 -13.14 8.86
N GLY A 156 -8.87 -12.39 8.00
CA GLY A 156 -8.70 -12.74 6.60
C GLY A 156 -7.90 -14.03 6.46
N MET A 157 -6.78 -14.14 7.20
CA MET A 157 -5.93 -15.32 7.21
C MET A 157 -6.67 -16.57 7.69
N VAL A 158 -7.43 -16.46 8.78
CA VAL A 158 -8.28 -17.56 9.29
C VAL A 158 -9.29 -17.99 8.22
N ASN A 159 -9.99 -17.03 7.61
CA ASN A 159 -11.04 -17.34 6.64
C ASN A 159 -10.53 -17.89 5.31
N THR A 160 -9.28 -17.62 4.91
CA THR A 160 -8.69 -18.23 3.70
C THR A 160 -7.76 -19.41 4.02
N ASP A 161 -7.63 -19.77 5.30
CA ASP A 161 -6.57 -20.65 5.82
C ASP A 161 -5.19 -20.34 5.22
N ALA A 162 -4.82 -19.05 5.30
CA ALA A 162 -3.64 -18.53 4.64
C ALA A 162 -2.39 -19.30 5.06
N SER A 163 -1.56 -19.63 4.08
CA SER A 163 -0.23 -20.18 4.28
C SER A 163 0.82 -19.21 3.73
N GLY A 164 1.97 -19.76 3.39
CA GLY A 164 2.97 -19.12 2.56
C GLY A 164 4.34 -19.68 2.88
N GLN A 165 5.34 -18.82 2.92
CA GLN A 165 6.71 -19.27 3.11
C GLN A 165 6.88 -20.00 4.45
N GLY A 166 7.55 -21.16 4.41
CA GLY A 166 7.83 -21.95 5.61
C GLY A 166 6.69 -22.87 6.05
N SER A 167 5.58 -22.93 5.30
CA SER A 167 4.38 -23.69 5.70
C SER A 167 4.62 -25.19 5.87
N LEU A 168 5.61 -25.79 5.21
CA LEU A 168 5.95 -27.20 5.40
C LEU A 168 6.45 -27.51 6.81
N LYS A 169 7.16 -26.55 7.43
CA LYS A 169 7.76 -26.71 8.76
C LYS A 169 6.91 -26.07 9.84
N TYR A 170 6.34 -24.90 9.58
CA TYR A 170 5.55 -24.16 10.56
C TYR A 170 4.06 -24.49 10.52
N GLY A 171 3.54 -25.00 9.41
CA GLY A 171 2.11 -25.21 9.21
C GLY A 171 1.40 -24.02 8.56
N LYS A 172 0.08 -24.12 8.44
CA LYS A 172 -0.82 -23.07 7.94
C LYS A 172 -1.47 -22.31 9.09
N THR A 173 -2.22 -21.25 8.77
CA THR A 173 -2.97 -20.50 9.80
C THR A 173 -3.78 -21.41 10.72
N SER A 174 -4.51 -22.38 10.19
CA SER A 174 -5.32 -23.32 10.97
C SER A 174 -4.52 -24.14 11.99
N ASP A 175 -3.24 -24.43 11.74
CA ASP A 175 -2.36 -25.14 12.69
C ASP A 175 -1.95 -24.29 13.88
N HIS A 176 -2.11 -22.97 13.76
CA HIS A 176 -1.81 -22.02 14.81
C HIS A 176 -3.04 -21.55 15.58
N VAL A 177 -4.24 -21.87 15.12
CA VAL A 177 -5.48 -21.46 15.80
C VAL A 177 -5.78 -22.43 16.94
N LEU A 178 -5.80 -21.90 18.16
CA LEU A 178 -6.18 -22.65 19.36
C LEU A 178 -7.69 -22.56 19.63
N SER A 179 -8.29 -21.39 19.38
CA SER A 179 -9.74 -21.17 19.50
C SER A 179 -10.17 -19.95 18.69
N LEU A 180 -11.41 -19.96 18.23
CA LEU A 180 -12.07 -18.85 17.54
C LEU A 180 -13.37 -18.49 18.26
N GLN A 181 -13.59 -17.19 18.42
CA GLN A 181 -14.91 -16.68 18.77
C GLN A 181 -15.70 -16.42 17.48
N ALA A 182 -16.71 -17.26 17.24
CA ALA A 182 -17.53 -17.26 16.03
C ALA A 182 -18.96 -16.77 16.32
N VAL A 183 -19.48 -15.88 15.47
CA VAL A 183 -20.84 -15.36 15.53
C VAL A 183 -21.62 -15.83 14.30
N PHE A 184 -22.70 -16.56 14.54
CA PHE A 184 -23.50 -17.24 13.52
C PHE A 184 -24.57 -16.31 12.92
N ALA A 185 -25.24 -16.76 11.85
CA ALA A 185 -26.24 -15.97 11.14
C ALA A 185 -27.47 -15.59 12.00
N ASP A 186 -27.79 -16.36 13.04
CA ASP A 186 -28.81 -16.06 14.05
C ASP A 186 -28.32 -15.14 15.18
N GLY A 187 -27.02 -14.82 15.18
CA GLY A 187 -26.33 -14.03 16.20
C GLY A 187 -25.92 -14.82 17.44
N SER A 188 -26.07 -16.15 17.45
CA SER A 188 -25.48 -17.02 18.48
C SER A 188 -23.95 -16.97 18.42
N ILE A 189 -23.30 -17.13 19.57
CA ILE A 189 -21.84 -17.01 19.73
C ILE A 189 -21.30 -18.36 20.21
N LEU A 190 -20.22 -18.83 19.59
CA LEU A 190 -19.49 -20.03 19.97
C LEU A 190 -18.02 -19.70 20.16
N GLU A 191 -17.44 -20.14 21.28
CA GLU A 191 -15.99 -20.29 21.39
C GLU A 191 -15.64 -21.71 20.92
N SER A 192 -14.84 -21.84 19.86
CA SER A 192 -14.70 -23.11 19.13
C SER A 192 -14.01 -24.22 19.92
N ASP A 193 -13.21 -23.88 20.95
CA ASP A 193 -12.63 -24.83 21.90
C ASP A 193 -13.60 -25.32 22.98
N LEU A 194 -14.85 -24.81 22.98
CA LEU A 194 -15.91 -25.11 23.95
C LEU A 194 -15.57 -24.74 25.40
N SER A 195 -14.56 -23.89 25.63
CA SER A 195 -14.18 -23.40 26.97
C SER A 195 -15.30 -22.62 27.67
N HIS A 196 -16.21 -22.03 26.89
CA HIS A 196 -17.39 -21.32 27.39
C HIS A 196 -18.64 -22.20 27.47
N GLY A 197 -18.49 -23.53 27.32
CA GLY A 197 -19.57 -24.51 27.31
C GLY A 197 -20.16 -24.76 25.92
N TYR A 198 -21.11 -25.69 25.85
CA TYR A 198 -21.81 -26.04 24.62
C TYR A 198 -22.87 -24.98 24.26
N PRO A 199 -23.11 -24.74 22.95
CA PRO A 199 -24.18 -23.86 22.48
C PRO A 199 -25.56 -24.40 22.89
N LYS A 200 -26.56 -23.51 23.01
CA LYS A 200 -27.90 -23.93 23.47
C LYS A 200 -28.64 -24.66 22.36
N GLU A 201 -29.41 -25.68 22.74
CA GLU A 201 -30.28 -26.36 21.78
C GLU A 201 -31.27 -25.38 21.12
N GLY A 202 -31.41 -25.50 19.81
CA GLY A 202 -32.19 -24.58 18.96
C GLY A 202 -31.38 -23.45 18.31
N GLU A 203 -30.16 -23.16 18.77
CA GLU A 203 -29.25 -22.20 18.11
C GLU A 203 -28.56 -22.82 16.90
N PHE A 204 -28.19 -22.00 15.91
CA PHE A 204 -27.47 -22.48 14.72
C PHE A 204 -26.12 -23.08 15.10
N ALA A 205 -25.42 -22.52 16.10
CA ALA A 205 -24.17 -23.07 16.62
C ALA A 205 -24.29 -24.53 17.07
N ALA A 206 -25.38 -24.89 17.78
CA ALA A 206 -25.60 -26.27 18.24
C ALA A 206 -25.89 -27.24 17.08
N LYS A 207 -26.70 -26.79 16.11
CA LYS A 207 -26.97 -27.59 14.90
C LYS A 207 -25.71 -27.79 14.06
N ALA A 208 -24.92 -26.73 13.87
CA ALA A 208 -23.67 -26.75 13.13
C ALA A 208 -22.66 -27.74 13.72
N LEU A 209 -22.42 -27.70 15.03
CA LEU A 209 -21.51 -28.62 15.72
C LEU A 209 -21.91 -30.08 15.47
N ARG A 210 -23.17 -30.43 15.76
CA ARG A 210 -23.71 -31.79 15.62
C ARG A 210 -23.67 -32.31 14.17
N VAL A 211 -24.13 -31.51 13.21
CA VAL A 211 -24.19 -31.93 11.80
C VAL A 211 -22.80 -32.11 11.22
N THR A 212 -21.89 -31.17 11.52
CA THR A 212 -20.52 -31.22 10.98
C THR A 212 -19.77 -32.43 11.54
N GLU A 213 -19.91 -32.71 12.84
CA GLU A 213 -19.30 -33.90 13.45
C GLU A 213 -19.84 -35.19 12.81
N SER A 214 -21.16 -35.29 12.63
CA SER A 214 -21.82 -36.44 11.96
C SER A 214 -21.27 -36.64 10.55
N VAL A 215 -21.14 -35.58 9.74
CA VAL A 215 -20.56 -35.66 8.39
C VAL A 215 -19.11 -36.15 8.42
N CYS A 216 -18.26 -35.57 9.28
CA CYS A 216 -16.85 -35.95 9.38
C CYS A 216 -16.67 -37.43 9.77
N ARG A 217 -17.55 -37.96 10.61
CA ARG A 217 -17.53 -39.36 11.07
C ARG A 217 -18.12 -40.31 10.02
N GLU A 218 -19.31 -40.02 9.52
CA GLU A 218 -20.05 -40.90 8.60
C GLU A 218 -19.37 -41.01 7.21
N LYS A 219 -18.70 -39.95 6.76
CA LYS A 219 -18.08 -39.88 5.42
C LYS A 219 -16.55 -39.96 5.46
N ARG A 220 -15.96 -40.40 6.57
CA ARG A 220 -14.51 -40.34 6.82
C ARG A 220 -13.68 -40.93 5.68
N GLN A 221 -13.98 -42.15 5.27
CA GLN A 221 -13.20 -42.86 4.24
C GLN A 221 -13.22 -42.09 2.92
N GLN A 222 -14.39 -41.61 2.50
CA GLN A 222 -14.53 -40.82 1.27
C GLN A 222 -13.75 -39.50 1.34
N ILE A 223 -13.76 -38.82 2.49
CA ILE A 223 -13.02 -37.56 2.70
C ILE A 223 -11.51 -37.80 2.58
N VAL A 224 -11.00 -38.89 3.16
CA VAL A 224 -9.56 -39.24 3.12
C VAL A 224 -9.13 -39.64 1.71
N ASP A 225 -9.95 -40.40 0.99
CA ASP A 225 -9.61 -40.94 -0.33
C ASP A 225 -9.73 -39.92 -1.46
N LYS A 226 -10.43 -38.80 -1.23
CA LYS A 226 -10.79 -37.88 -2.32
C LYS A 226 -9.60 -37.16 -2.96
N PHE A 227 -8.62 -36.76 -2.16
CA PHE A 227 -7.43 -36.04 -2.65
C PHE A 227 -6.16 -36.81 -2.23
N PRO A 228 -5.16 -36.90 -3.11
CA PRO A 228 -3.87 -37.49 -2.75
C PRO A 228 -3.22 -36.72 -1.59
N PRO A 229 -2.22 -37.30 -0.92
CA PRO A 229 -1.42 -36.57 0.05
C PRO A 229 -0.74 -35.37 -0.62
N LEU A 230 -1.24 -34.17 -0.32
CA LEU A 230 -0.67 -32.92 -0.79
C LEU A 230 -0.03 -32.18 0.38
N ASN A 231 1.15 -31.62 0.13
CA ASN A 231 1.91 -30.84 1.11
C ASN A 231 1.14 -29.61 1.62
N ARG A 232 0.28 -29.03 0.77
CA ARG A 232 -0.71 -28.02 1.15
C ARG A 232 -2.10 -28.56 0.86
N PHE A 233 -2.85 -28.79 1.92
CA PHE A 233 -4.22 -29.30 1.85
C PHE A 233 -5.24 -28.19 1.48
N LEU A 234 -6.45 -28.60 1.11
CA LEU A 234 -7.55 -27.76 0.63
C LEU A 234 -7.82 -26.49 1.48
N THR A 235 -7.96 -25.33 0.85
CA THR A 235 -8.65 -24.17 1.47
C THR A 235 -10.18 -24.30 1.32
N GLY A 236 -10.93 -24.28 2.41
CA GLY A 236 -12.37 -24.53 2.42
C GLY A 236 -12.81 -25.14 3.75
N TYR A 237 -13.91 -25.90 3.75
CA TYR A 237 -14.31 -26.69 4.93
C TYR A 237 -13.34 -27.86 5.08
N ASP A 238 -12.40 -27.77 6.02
CA ASP A 238 -11.40 -28.82 6.28
C ASP A 238 -12.01 -29.98 7.09
N LEU A 239 -12.85 -30.77 6.43
CA LEU A 239 -13.49 -31.94 7.02
C LEU A 239 -12.48 -33.06 7.34
N LYS A 240 -11.31 -33.05 6.69
CA LYS A 240 -10.26 -34.06 6.90
C LYS A 240 -9.57 -33.85 8.24
N ASN A 241 -9.16 -32.63 8.57
CA ASN A 241 -8.43 -32.39 9.82
C ASN A 241 -9.36 -32.03 10.99
N ALA A 242 -10.65 -31.82 10.75
CA ALA A 242 -11.65 -31.62 11.81
C ALA A 242 -11.87 -32.84 12.72
N LEU A 243 -11.43 -34.03 12.31
CA LEU A 243 -11.45 -35.23 13.15
C LEU A 243 -10.02 -35.72 13.35
N ASN A 244 -9.56 -35.74 14.60
CA ASN A 244 -8.24 -36.27 14.94
C ASN A 244 -8.32 -37.80 15.12
N GLU A 245 -7.52 -38.56 14.34
CA GLU A 245 -7.51 -40.02 14.35
C GLU A 245 -6.85 -40.60 15.62
N ASP A 246 -5.88 -39.91 16.21
CA ASP A 246 -5.13 -40.40 17.37
C ASP A 246 -5.92 -40.28 18.69
N GLY A 247 -6.95 -39.43 18.73
CA GLY A 247 -7.68 -39.08 19.96
C GLY A 247 -9.21 -39.06 19.86
N ASP A 248 -9.78 -39.44 18.71
CA ASP A 248 -11.23 -39.44 18.43
C ASP A 248 -11.97 -38.13 18.76
N ARG A 249 -11.25 -37.00 18.63
CA ARG A 249 -11.77 -35.67 18.97
C ARG A 249 -12.18 -34.91 17.72
N PHE A 250 -13.40 -34.38 17.74
CA PHE A 250 -13.89 -33.42 16.75
C PHE A 250 -13.48 -31.99 17.12
N ASP A 251 -13.02 -31.23 16.13
CA ASP A 251 -12.63 -29.83 16.24
C ASP A 251 -13.29 -28.99 15.13
N ILE A 252 -14.34 -28.26 15.50
CA ILE A 252 -15.06 -27.35 14.58
C ILE A 252 -14.20 -26.18 14.12
N THR A 253 -13.13 -25.84 14.84
CA THR A 253 -12.19 -24.76 14.50
C THR A 253 -11.61 -24.98 13.11
N ARG A 254 -11.26 -26.23 12.78
CA ARG A 254 -10.73 -26.61 11.46
C ARG A 254 -11.70 -26.31 10.32
N VAL A 255 -13.00 -26.44 10.55
CA VAL A 255 -14.04 -26.16 9.55
C VAL A 255 -14.31 -24.66 9.40
N LEU A 256 -14.15 -23.89 10.48
CA LEU A 256 -14.25 -22.42 10.45
C LEU A 256 -13.04 -21.77 9.76
N CYS A 257 -11.85 -22.35 9.91
CA CYS A 257 -10.67 -21.99 9.13
C CYS A 257 -10.89 -22.35 7.65
N GLY A 258 -10.59 -21.43 6.73
CA GLY A 258 -10.83 -21.64 5.29
C GLY A 258 -12.29 -21.48 4.84
N ALA A 259 -13.23 -21.17 5.75
CA ALA A 259 -14.65 -21.04 5.43
C ALA A 259 -15.01 -19.81 4.59
N GLU A 260 -14.08 -18.89 4.37
CA GLU A 260 -14.27 -17.63 3.63
C GLU A 260 -15.46 -16.80 4.13
N GLY A 261 -15.76 -16.85 5.44
CA GLY A 261 -16.89 -16.13 6.02
C GLY A 261 -18.26 -16.67 5.60
N SER A 262 -18.32 -17.84 4.99
CA SER A 262 -19.56 -18.48 4.56
C SER A 262 -20.28 -19.22 5.69
N LEU A 263 -19.64 -19.44 6.84
CA LEU A 263 -20.24 -20.18 7.96
C LEU A 263 -20.58 -19.28 9.15
N ALA A 264 -19.66 -18.40 9.53
CA ALA A 264 -19.83 -17.48 10.66
C ALA A 264 -18.92 -16.25 10.49
N PHE A 265 -19.21 -15.18 11.21
CA PHE A 265 -18.26 -14.10 11.45
C PHE A 265 -17.25 -14.55 12.51
N ILE A 266 -15.97 -14.26 12.32
CA ILE A 266 -14.93 -14.52 13.33
C ILE A 266 -14.53 -13.18 13.94
N THR A 267 -14.75 -13.00 15.24
CA THR A 267 -14.52 -11.72 15.95
C THR A 267 -13.19 -11.70 16.70
N GLU A 268 -12.79 -12.83 17.27
CA GLU A 268 -11.54 -13.01 17.99
C GLU A 268 -10.88 -14.34 17.63
N ALA A 269 -9.55 -14.38 17.74
CA ALA A 269 -8.76 -15.59 17.60
C ALA A 269 -7.75 -15.72 18.74
N LYS A 270 -7.67 -16.91 19.33
CA LYS A 270 -6.58 -17.33 20.20
C LYS A 270 -5.60 -18.14 19.37
N LEU A 271 -4.35 -17.68 19.28
CA LEU A 271 -3.32 -18.21 18.40
C LEU A 271 -2.12 -18.68 19.22
N ASN A 272 -1.51 -19.81 18.86
CA ASN A 272 -0.19 -20.15 19.36
C ASN A 272 0.88 -19.28 18.66
N LEU A 273 2.04 -19.16 19.30
CA LEU A 273 3.17 -18.40 18.82
C LEU A 273 4.38 -19.30 18.63
N THR A 274 5.21 -18.97 17.66
CA THR A 274 6.48 -19.67 17.37
C THR A 274 7.65 -18.87 17.94
N PRO A 275 8.62 -19.50 18.62
CA PRO A 275 9.84 -18.82 19.05
C PRO A 275 10.65 -18.31 17.85
N ILE A 276 11.18 -17.09 17.94
CA ILE A 276 12.04 -16.51 16.89
C ILE A 276 13.30 -17.39 16.75
N PRO A 277 13.67 -17.85 15.53
CA PRO A 277 14.87 -18.64 15.30
C PRO A 277 16.15 -17.91 15.72
N LYS A 278 17.13 -18.64 16.28
CA LYS A 278 18.45 -18.09 16.65
C LYS A 278 19.41 -18.06 15.47
N ALA A 279 19.38 -19.09 14.63
CA ALA A 279 20.15 -19.17 13.39
C ALA A 279 19.23 -19.13 12.17
N ARG A 280 19.65 -18.39 11.14
CA ARG A 280 19.03 -18.34 9.83
C ARG A 280 20.10 -18.26 8.75
N THR A 281 19.98 -19.10 7.73
CA THR A 281 20.89 -19.10 6.57
C THR A 281 20.08 -19.28 5.29
N LEU A 282 20.36 -18.47 4.28
CA LEU A 282 19.76 -18.55 2.96
C LEU A 282 20.80 -18.99 1.94
N VAL A 283 20.48 -19.99 1.12
CA VAL A 283 21.29 -20.46 0.00
C VAL A 283 20.56 -20.15 -1.30
N ASN A 284 21.12 -19.24 -2.09
CA ASN A 284 20.58 -18.83 -3.39
C ASN A 284 21.21 -19.66 -4.50
N VAL A 285 20.51 -20.69 -4.97
CA VAL A 285 20.95 -21.59 -6.05
C VAL A 285 20.57 -21.01 -7.40
N LYS A 286 21.51 -20.94 -8.33
CA LYS A 286 21.37 -20.30 -9.65
C LYS A 286 21.31 -21.36 -10.74
N TYR A 287 20.40 -21.19 -11.69
CA TYR A 287 20.14 -22.14 -12.77
C TYR A 287 20.28 -21.50 -14.15
N ASN A 288 20.66 -22.31 -15.14
CA ASN A 288 20.71 -21.93 -16.56
C ASN A 288 19.32 -21.92 -17.22
N SER A 289 18.28 -22.42 -16.56
CA SER A 289 16.91 -22.38 -17.03
C SER A 289 15.91 -22.49 -15.87
N PHE A 290 14.69 -22.02 -16.08
CA PHE A 290 13.62 -22.16 -15.09
C PHE A 290 13.16 -23.62 -14.95
N ASP A 291 13.16 -24.39 -16.03
CA ASP A 291 12.82 -25.83 -16.00
C ASP A 291 13.82 -26.60 -15.14
N SER A 292 15.11 -26.29 -15.25
CA SER A 292 16.16 -26.86 -14.39
C SER A 292 15.93 -26.54 -12.90
N ALA A 293 15.48 -25.34 -12.57
CA ALA A 293 15.14 -24.96 -11.20
C ALA A 293 13.96 -25.78 -10.65
N LEU A 294 12.95 -26.07 -11.48
CA LEU A 294 11.77 -26.86 -11.12
C LEU A 294 12.06 -28.37 -11.07
N ARG A 295 12.83 -28.92 -12.00
CA ARG A 295 13.22 -30.35 -11.99
C ARG A 295 14.10 -30.68 -10.79
N ASN A 296 14.75 -29.68 -10.21
CA ASN A 296 15.50 -29.83 -8.96
C ASN A 296 14.60 -29.79 -7.70
N ALA A 297 13.27 -29.68 -7.83
CA ALA A 297 12.33 -29.66 -6.70
C ALA A 297 12.47 -30.85 -5.74
N PRO A 298 12.56 -32.12 -6.19
CA PRO A 298 12.65 -33.26 -5.28
C PRO A 298 13.92 -33.18 -4.42
N LEU A 299 15.04 -32.76 -5.01
CA LEU A 299 16.29 -32.52 -4.27
C LEU A 299 16.10 -31.47 -3.17
N MET A 300 15.40 -30.37 -3.48
CA MET A 300 15.18 -29.30 -2.52
C MET A 300 14.25 -29.74 -1.37
N VAL A 301 13.28 -30.63 -1.63
CA VAL A 301 12.45 -31.26 -0.60
C VAL A 301 13.29 -32.19 0.30
N GLU A 302 14.16 -33.01 -0.30
CA GLU A 302 15.11 -33.88 0.42
C GLU A 302 16.07 -33.08 1.31
N ALA A 303 16.36 -31.83 0.95
CA ALA A 303 17.25 -30.95 1.68
C ALA A 303 16.69 -30.47 3.04
N LYS A 304 15.41 -30.76 3.34
CA LYS A 304 14.71 -30.44 4.60
C LYS A 304 14.86 -28.98 5.04
N ALA A 305 14.89 -28.08 4.06
CA ALA A 305 14.92 -26.65 4.29
C ALA A 305 13.65 -26.17 4.99
N LEU A 306 13.71 -25.00 5.65
CA LEU A 306 12.51 -24.31 6.14
C LEU A 306 11.60 -23.95 4.96
N SER A 307 12.17 -23.40 3.88
CA SER A 307 11.41 -22.99 2.70
C SER A 307 12.26 -23.01 1.43
N VAL A 308 11.63 -23.33 0.30
CA VAL A 308 12.25 -23.29 -1.03
C VAL A 308 11.40 -22.43 -1.97
N GLU A 309 11.82 -21.20 -2.19
CA GLU A 309 11.14 -20.27 -3.11
C GLU A 309 11.81 -20.27 -4.48
N THR A 310 11.03 -20.21 -5.56
CA THR A 310 11.58 -20.07 -6.92
C THR A 310 11.08 -18.81 -7.63
N VAL A 311 11.94 -18.25 -8.47
CA VAL A 311 11.65 -17.08 -9.30
C VAL A 311 12.18 -17.30 -10.72
N ASP A 312 11.34 -17.04 -11.72
CA ASP A 312 11.71 -17.11 -13.13
C ASP A 312 12.57 -15.92 -13.61
N SER A 313 13.16 -16.05 -14.80
CA SER A 313 13.99 -15.00 -15.39
C SER A 313 13.24 -13.68 -15.62
N LYS A 314 11.93 -13.71 -15.91
CA LYS A 314 11.14 -12.50 -16.17
C LYS A 314 11.00 -11.67 -14.91
N VAL A 315 10.60 -12.28 -13.79
CA VAL A 315 10.46 -11.62 -12.49
C VAL A 315 11.81 -11.14 -11.98
N LEU A 316 12.87 -11.95 -12.15
CA LEU A 316 14.23 -11.56 -11.79
C LEU A 316 14.71 -10.35 -12.60
N ASN A 317 14.47 -10.33 -13.92
CA ASN A 317 14.86 -9.21 -14.78
C ASN A 317 14.08 -7.91 -14.46
N LEU A 318 12.81 -8.02 -14.02
CA LEU A 318 12.08 -6.87 -13.50
C LEU A 318 12.72 -6.34 -12.22
N ALA A 319 13.15 -7.23 -11.32
CA ALA A 319 13.86 -6.84 -10.11
C ALA A 319 15.18 -6.12 -10.44
N LYS A 320 15.97 -6.65 -11.39
CA LYS A 320 17.24 -6.07 -11.87
C LYS A 320 17.11 -4.63 -12.39
N GLN A 321 15.92 -4.25 -12.87
CA GLN A 321 15.63 -2.89 -13.38
C GLN A 321 15.07 -1.94 -12.32
N ASP A 322 14.71 -2.44 -11.13
CA ASP A 322 14.18 -1.64 -10.03
C ASP A 322 15.29 -1.25 -9.04
N ILE A 323 15.08 -0.14 -8.33
CA ILE A 323 16.03 0.36 -7.33
C ILE A 323 16.35 -0.66 -6.23
N VAL A 324 15.46 -1.63 -5.98
CA VAL A 324 15.70 -2.71 -5.01
C VAL A 324 16.91 -3.57 -5.41
N TRP A 325 17.26 -3.65 -6.69
CA TRP A 325 18.42 -4.41 -7.14
C TRP A 325 19.73 -3.90 -6.57
N HIS A 326 19.91 -2.58 -6.45
CA HIS A 326 21.09 -1.98 -5.82
C HIS A 326 21.25 -2.40 -4.35
N THR A 327 20.17 -2.85 -3.73
CA THR A 327 20.19 -3.40 -2.37
C THR A 327 20.39 -4.90 -2.33
N VAL A 328 20.57 -5.62 -3.43
CA VAL A 328 20.80 -7.08 -3.40
C VAL A 328 21.86 -7.56 -4.39
N SER A 329 22.38 -6.71 -5.27
CA SER A 329 23.33 -7.11 -6.33
C SER A 329 24.64 -7.69 -5.80
N ASP A 330 25.05 -7.31 -4.58
CA ASP A 330 26.16 -7.89 -3.82
C ASP A 330 25.88 -9.33 -3.35
N LEU A 331 24.61 -9.66 -3.13
CA LEU A 331 24.15 -10.96 -2.61
C LEU A 331 23.74 -11.95 -3.71
N LEU A 332 23.50 -11.45 -4.94
CA LEU A 332 23.10 -12.23 -6.12
C LEU A 332 23.95 -11.83 -7.35
N THR A 333 25.22 -12.22 -7.35
CA THR A 333 26.19 -11.91 -8.41
C THR A 333 25.97 -12.75 -9.66
N ASP A 334 26.17 -12.17 -10.85
CA ASP A 334 26.15 -12.94 -12.09
C ASP A 334 27.37 -13.87 -12.17
N VAL A 335 27.21 -15.03 -12.80
CA VAL A 335 28.30 -16.01 -13.01
C VAL A 335 28.97 -15.71 -14.34
N PRO A 336 30.31 -15.53 -14.41
CA PRO A 336 31.00 -15.24 -15.67
C PRO A 336 30.66 -16.25 -16.77
N ASN A 337 30.33 -15.76 -17.97
CA ASN A 337 29.98 -16.55 -19.15
C ASN A 337 28.75 -17.48 -19.01
N LYS A 338 27.93 -17.34 -17.95
CA LYS A 338 26.68 -18.08 -17.79
C LYS A 338 25.53 -17.11 -17.52
N GLU A 339 24.38 -17.31 -18.17
CA GLU A 339 23.19 -16.50 -17.93
C GLU A 339 22.33 -17.14 -16.82
N MET A 340 21.98 -16.34 -15.81
CA MET A 340 21.11 -16.78 -14.71
C MET A 340 19.64 -16.61 -15.10
N LEU A 341 18.99 -17.74 -15.39
CA LEU A 341 17.60 -17.79 -15.89
C LEU A 341 16.60 -18.38 -14.89
N GLY A 342 17.06 -18.78 -13.70
CA GLY A 342 16.21 -19.18 -12.57
C GLY A 342 16.99 -19.16 -11.26
N ILE A 343 16.29 -18.92 -10.15
CA ILE A 343 16.87 -18.94 -8.80
C ILE A 343 15.95 -19.71 -7.86
N ASN A 344 16.53 -20.63 -7.08
CA ASN A 344 15.89 -21.18 -5.89
C ASN A 344 16.52 -20.56 -4.64
N MET A 345 15.70 -19.98 -3.77
CA MET A 345 16.07 -19.40 -2.48
C MET A 345 15.72 -20.42 -1.39
N VAL A 346 16.74 -21.08 -0.86
CA VAL A 346 16.62 -22.19 0.11
C VAL A 346 16.99 -21.68 1.49
N GLU A 347 16.00 -21.57 2.39
CA GLU A 347 16.23 -21.07 3.74
C GLU A 347 16.31 -22.20 4.76
N TYR A 348 17.27 -22.10 5.66
CA TYR A 348 17.35 -22.88 6.90
C TYR A 348 17.16 -21.94 8.08
N ALA A 349 16.35 -22.37 9.05
CA ALA A 349 16.18 -21.66 10.31
C ALA A 349 15.92 -22.65 11.45
N GLY A 350 16.51 -22.35 12.61
CA GLY A 350 16.45 -23.22 13.77
C GLY A 350 16.83 -22.53 15.08
N GLN A 351 16.66 -23.26 16.18
CA GLN A 351 17.12 -22.86 17.51
C GLN A 351 18.56 -23.30 17.77
N ASP A 352 19.04 -24.32 17.06
CA ASP A 352 20.40 -24.85 17.13
C ASP A 352 21.21 -24.35 15.92
N GLU A 353 22.28 -23.60 16.20
CA GLU A 353 23.14 -23.04 15.16
C GLU A 353 24.02 -24.12 14.49
N GLU A 354 24.42 -25.15 15.23
CA GLU A 354 25.25 -26.24 14.71
C GLU A 354 24.44 -27.14 13.78
N GLU A 355 23.17 -27.43 14.12
CA GLU A 355 22.26 -28.18 13.26
C GLU A 355 22.04 -27.45 11.92
N VAL A 356 21.77 -26.14 11.97
CA VAL A 356 21.58 -25.31 10.76
C VAL A 356 22.86 -25.28 9.94
N ALA A 357 24.03 -25.11 10.56
CA ALA A 357 25.32 -25.12 9.87
C ALA A 357 25.59 -26.48 9.19
N ALA A 358 25.27 -27.60 9.85
CA ALA A 358 25.43 -28.93 9.29
C ALA A 358 24.50 -29.18 8.09
N GLN A 359 23.24 -28.73 8.17
CA GLN A 359 22.28 -28.81 7.05
C GLN A 359 22.74 -28.00 5.84
N VAL A 360 23.21 -26.77 6.06
CA VAL A 360 23.77 -25.93 5.01
C VAL A 360 24.99 -26.57 4.38
N ALA A 361 25.92 -27.09 5.19
CA ALA A 361 27.13 -27.76 4.70
C ALA A 361 26.81 -29.00 3.84
N ALA A 362 25.80 -29.78 4.25
CA ALA A 362 25.35 -30.94 3.49
C ALA A 362 24.77 -30.54 2.12
N LEU A 363 23.94 -29.48 2.08
CA LEU A 363 23.41 -28.97 0.82
C LEU A 363 24.52 -28.43 -0.07
N THR A 364 25.43 -27.59 0.46
CA THR A 364 26.50 -26.99 -0.35
C THR A 364 27.46 -28.04 -0.90
N ALA A 365 27.82 -29.06 -0.13
CA ALA A 365 28.67 -30.15 -0.63
C ALA A 365 28.03 -30.89 -1.81
N LYS A 366 26.70 -31.11 -1.77
CA LYS A 366 25.98 -31.72 -2.90
C LYS A 366 25.93 -30.78 -4.11
N LEU A 367 25.71 -29.48 -3.88
CA LEU A 367 25.74 -28.47 -4.95
C LEU A 367 27.12 -28.35 -5.60
N ASP A 368 28.20 -28.44 -4.82
CA ASP A 368 29.58 -28.44 -5.33
C ASP A 368 29.83 -29.64 -6.25
N THR A 369 29.44 -30.85 -5.85
CA THR A 369 29.54 -32.04 -6.72
C THR A 369 28.75 -31.86 -8.02
N MET A 370 27.52 -31.35 -7.96
CA MET A 370 26.69 -31.14 -9.15
C MET A 370 27.22 -30.03 -10.06
N LEU A 371 27.89 -29.02 -9.49
CA LEU A 371 28.56 -27.97 -10.26
C LEU A 371 29.78 -28.51 -11.02
N GLU A 372 30.57 -29.39 -10.38
CA GLU A 372 31.72 -30.05 -11.00
C GLU A 372 31.30 -30.98 -12.15
N THR A 373 30.17 -31.67 -12.01
CA THR A 373 29.65 -32.59 -13.04
C THR A 373 28.70 -31.94 -14.05
N GLU A 374 28.46 -30.63 -13.95
CA GLU A 374 27.50 -29.85 -14.76
C GLU A 374 26.08 -30.45 -14.78
N GLU A 375 25.65 -31.00 -13.66
CA GLU A 375 24.35 -31.65 -13.50
C GLU A 375 23.21 -30.66 -13.20
N ALA A 376 21.98 -31.07 -13.54
CA ALA A 376 20.72 -30.39 -13.22
C ALA A 376 20.64 -28.89 -13.59
N GLY A 377 21.49 -28.42 -14.51
CA GLY A 377 21.50 -27.02 -14.98
C GLY A 377 21.92 -26.00 -13.91
N ILE A 378 22.60 -26.43 -12.84
CA ILE A 378 23.11 -25.54 -11.80
C ILE A 378 24.33 -24.78 -12.32
N ILE A 379 24.36 -23.46 -12.15
CA ILE A 379 25.45 -22.61 -12.63
C ILE A 379 26.24 -21.94 -11.51
N GLY A 380 25.72 -21.93 -10.29
CA GLY A 380 26.40 -21.47 -9.09
C GLY A 380 25.44 -21.34 -7.91
N TYR A 381 25.95 -20.99 -6.73
CA TYR A 381 25.12 -20.60 -5.60
C TYR A 381 25.81 -19.53 -4.74
N GLN A 382 25.06 -18.89 -3.85
CA GLN A 382 25.58 -17.95 -2.84
C GLN A 382 24.89 -18.16 -1.49
N VAL A 383 25.68 -18.11 -0.41
CA VAL A 383 25.19 -18.28 0.97
C VAL A 383 25.13 -16.92 1.67
N CYS A 384 24.04 -16.67 2.39
CA CYS A 384 23.84 -15.49 3.24
C CYS A 384 23.44 -15.96 4.65
N ASN A 385 24.22 -15.61 5.66
CA ASN A 385 24.04 -16.06 7.05
C ASN A 385 23.61 -14.95 8.02
N ASP A 386 23.46 -13.71 7.55
CA ASP A 386 22.96 -12.60 8.36
C ASP A 386 21.50 -12.25 8.03
N VAL A 387 20.73 -11.95 9.07
CA VAL A 387 19.29 -11.68 8.96
C VAL A 387 18.98 -10.45 8.09
N ALA A 388 19.87 -9.45 8.06
CA ALA A 388 19.66 -8.24 7.28
C ALA A 388 19.76 -8.51 5.77
N SER A 389 20.75 -9.29 5.33
CA SER A 389 20.91 -9.73 3.94
C SER A 389 19.78 -10.65 3.49
N ILE A 390 19.37 -11.60 4.33
CA ILE A 390 18.20 -12.46 4.08
C ILE A 390 16.94 -11.59 3.88
N GLY A 391 16.73 -10.61 4.76
CA GLY A 391 15.65 -9.64 4.64
C GLY A 391 15.70 -8.82 3.34
N ARG A 392 16.89 -8.39 2.88
CA ARG A 392 17.08 -7.67 1.61
C ARG A 392 16.62 -8.53 0.42
N ILE A 393 17.01 -9.81 0.37
CA ILE A 393 16.62 -10.75 -0.70
C ILE A 393 15.10 -10.99 -0.70
N TYR A 394 14.50 -11.25 0.46
CA TYR A 394 13.05 -11.46 0.52
C TYR A 394 12.25 -10.20 0.20
N ASN A 395 12.74 -9.03 0.58
CA ASN A 395 12.14 -7.76 0.18
C ASN A 395 12.19 -7.58 -1.35
N MET A 396 13.29 -7.97 -2.00
CA MET A 396 13.38 -8.02 -3.45
C MET A 396 12.34 -8.98 -4.04
N ARG A 397 12.24 -10.22 -3.56
CA ARG A 397 11.23 -11.21 -4.02
C ARG A 397 9.81 -10.67 -3.88
N LYS A 398 9.46 -10.15 -2.69
CA LYS A 398 8.13 -9.57 -2.42
C LYS A 398 7.83 -8.38 -3.34
N LYS A 399 8.81 -7.52 -3.62
CA LYS A 399 8.65 -6.36 -4.50
C LYS A 399 8.57 -6.74 -5.98
N ALA A 400 9.39 -7.68 -6.45
CA ALA A 400 9.46 -8.13 -7.84
C ALA A 400 8.10 -8.66 -8.33
N VAL A 401 7.39 -9.43 -7.50
CA VAL A 401 6.02 -9.89 -7.79
C VAL A 401 5.05 -8.71 -7.95
N GLY A 402 5.19 -7.65 -7.15
CA GLY A 402 4.40 -6.43 -7.28
C GLY A 402 4.67 -5.68 -8.59
N LEU A 403 5.92 -5.71 -9.08
CA LEU A 403 6.34 -5.04 -10.32
C LEU A 403 5.74 -5.70 -11.58
N LEU A 404 5.29 -6.96 -11.51
CA LEU A 404 4.54 -7.58 -12.61
C LEU A 404 3.31 -6.73 -12.99
N GLY A 405 2.64 -6.11 -12.02
CA GLY A 405 1.51 -5.21 -12.28
C GLY A 405 1.89 -3.92 -13.04
N ALA A 406 3.17 -3.54 -13.03
CA ALA A 406 3.71 -2.38 -13.73
C ALA A 406 4.31 -2.71 -15.11
N ALA A 407 4.11 -3.94 -15.60
CA ALA A 407 4.55 -4.37 -16.93
C ALA A 407 4.11 -3.37 -18.02
N LYS A 408 4.95 -3.17 -19.04
CA LYS A 408 4.64 -2.24 -20.16
C LYS A 408 3.49 -2.80 -21.00
N GLY A 409 2.69 -1.91 -21.59
CA GLY A 409 1.53 -2.26 -22.42
C GLY A 409 0.20 -2.28 -21.65
N ARG A 410 -0.89 -2.57 -22.37
CA ARG A 410 -2.25 -2.65 -21.82
C ARG A 410 -2.55 -3.99 -21.16
N ALA A 411 -2.07 -5.08 -21.76
CA ALA A 411 -2.13 -6.38 -21.14
C ALA A 411 -1.27 -6.40 -19.88
N LYS A 412 -1.88 -6.71 -18.73
CA LYS A 412 -1.21 -6.78 -17.43
C LYS A 412 -1.28 -8.21 -16.90
N PRO A 413 -0.24 -8.72 -16.22
CA PRO A 413 -0.32 -9.99 -15.49
C PRO A 413 -1.47 -9.98 -14.47
N VAL A 414 -2.36 -10.97 -14.57
CA VAL A 414 -3.60 -11.04 -13.81
C VAL A 414 -3.64 -12.28 -12.93
N ALA A 415 -4.12 -12.13 -11.69
CA ALA A 415 -4.33 -13.21 -10.75
C ALA A 415 -5.69 -13.89 -11.00
N PHE A 416 -5.70 -14.98 -11.76
CA PHE A 416 -6.89 -15.82 -11.97
C PHE A 416 -6.57 -17.32 -12.15
N ALA A 417 -5.40 -17.63 -12.73
CA ALA A 417 -4.89 -18.98 -12.96
C ALA A 417 -3.76 -19.39 -11.98
N GLU A 418 -3.60 -18.66 -10.87
CA GLU A 418 -2.58 -18.94 -9.86
C GLU A 418 -3.11 -19.87 -8.75
N ASP A 419 -2.18 -20.31 -7.87
CA ASP A 419 -2.48 -21.12 -6.69
C ASP A 419 -2.87 -22.58 -6.99
N THR A 420 -2.26 -23.12 -8.04
CA THR A 420 -2.39 -24.54 -8.40
C THR A 420 -1.39 -25.35 -7.58
N CYS A 421 -1.89 -26.35 -6.86
CA CYS A 421 -1.10 -27.29 -6.06
C CYS A 421 -1.15 -28.67 -6.72
N VAL A 422 0.00 -29.24 -7.04
CA VAL A 422 0.13 -30.61 -7.56
C VAL A 422 1.16 -31.37 -6.72
N PRO A 423 1.16 -32.72 -6.72
CA PRO A 423 2.23 -33.49 -6.09
C PRO A 423 3.61 -33.00 -6.60
N PRO A 424 4.60 -32.73 -5.72
CA PRO A 424 5.89 -32.15 -6.12
C PRO A 424 6.62 -32.92 -7.22
N GLU A 425 6.50 -34.25 -7.24
CA GLU A 425 7.05 -35.14 -8.27
C GLU A 425 6.50 -34.87 -9.67
N ASN A 426 5.29 -34.31 -9.77
CA ASN A 426 4.62 -33.99 -11.02
C ASN A 426 4.75 -32.51 -11.42
N LEU A 427 5.35 -31.67 -10.56
CA LEU A 427 5.35 -30.21 -10.71
C LEU A 427 6.02 -29.76 -12.01
N ALA A 428 7.17 -30.35 -12.36
CA ALA A 428 7.90 -29.95 -13.57
C ALA A 428 7.08 -30.21 -14.85
N ASP A 429 6.52 -31.41 -14.99
CA ASP A 429 5.76 -31.79 -16.19
C ASP A 429 4.43 -31.04 -16.28
N PHE A 430 3.75 -30.82 -15.14
CA PHE A 430 2.58 -29.93 -15.07
C PHE A 430 2.91 -28.52 -15.59
N ILE A 431 4.05 -27.95 -15.21
CA ILE A 431 4.44 -26.60 -15.65
C ILE A 431 4.82 -26.56 -17.13
N VAL A 432 5.43 -27.62 -17.68
CA VAL A 432 5.69 -27.70 -19.13
C VAL A 432 4.36 -27.61 -19.89
N GLU A 433 3.38 -28.45 -19.56
CA GLU A 433 2.07 -28.42 -20.24
C GLU A 433 1.30 -27.11 -19.98
N PHE A 434 1.41 -26.54 -18.78
CA PHE A 434 0.79 -25.25 -18.49
C PHE A 434 1.42 -24.12 -19.34
N ARG A 435 2.73 -24.16 -19.59
CA ARG A 435 3.38 -23.21 -20.50
C ARG A 435 2.90 -23.41 -21.93
N GLU A 436 2.85 -24.65 -22.42
CA GLU A 436 2.33 -24.97 -23.76
C GLU A 436 0.90 -24.46 -23.94
N LEU A 437 0.04 -24.63 -22.93
CA LEU A 437 -1.31 -24.07 -22.90
C LEU A 437 -1.28 -22.55 -23.11
N LEU A 438 -0.52 -21.80 -22.30
CA LEU A 438 -0.47 -20.34 -22.40
C LEU A 438 0.18 -19.86 -23.70
N ASP A 439 1.23 -20.54 -24.17
CA ASP A 439 1.94 -20.25 -25.41
C ASP A 439 1.03 -20.51 -26.62
N SER A 440 0.18 -21.55 -26.60
CA SER A 440 -0.81 -21.82 -27.65
C SER A 440 -1.82 -20.68 -27.83
N LYS A 441 -2.08 -19.93 -26.76
CA LYS A 441 -2.93 -18.73 -26.75
C LYS A 441 -2.13 -17.42 -26.94
N SER A 442 -0.82 -17.51 -27.19
CA SER A 442 0.11 -16.38 -27.35
C SER A 442 0.13 -15.42 -26.15
N LEU A 443 -0.02 -15.95 -24.93
CA LEU A 443 -0.04 -15.13 -23.72
C LEU A 443 1.36 -14.95 -23.13
N ASN A 444 1.67 -13.72 -22.73
CA ASN A 444 2.82 -13.47 -21.86
C ASN A 444 2.45 -13.78 -20.42
N TYR A 445 3.35 -14.37 -19.63
CA TYR A 445 3.10 -14.68 -18.23
C TYR A 445 4.38 -14.54 -17.40
N GLY A 446 4.21 -14.41 -16.08
CA GLY A 446 5.28 -14.56 -15.08
C GLY A 446 4.94 -15.67 -14.10
N MET A 447 5.97 -16.41 -13.66
CA MET A 447 5.84 -17.57 -12.76
C MET A 447 6.74 -17.43 -11.52
N PHE A 448 6.20 -17.76 -10.35
CA PHE A 448 6.92 -17.78 -9.06
C PHE A 448 6.16 -18.67 -8.08
N GLY A 449 6.80 -19.18 -7.03
CA GLY A 449 6.08 -19.96 -6.02
C GLY A 449 6.94 -20.78 -5.08
N HIS A 450 6.28 -21.73 -4.44
CA HIS A 450 6.76 -22.57 -3.35
C HIS A 450 6.99 -23.98 -3.88
N VAL A 451 8.21 -24.24 -4.33
CA VAL A 451 8.56 -25.48 -5.03
C VAL A 451 8.42 -26.69 -4.10
N ASP A 452 8.84 -26.51 -2.86
CA ASP A 452 8.74 -27.50 -1.79
C ASP A 452 7.29 -27.91 -1.48
N ALA A 453 6.36 -26.96 -1.58
CA ALA A 453 4.94 -27.19 -1.34
C ALA A 453 4.17 -27.71 -2.56
N GLY A 454 4.80 -27.84 -3.72
CA GLY A 454 4.11 -28.21 -4.97
C GLY A 454 3.19 -27.11 -5.52
N VAL A 455 3.40 -25.85 -5.11
CA VAL A 455 2.53 -24.71 -5.47
C VAL A 455 3.26 -23.71 -6.35
N LEU A 456 2.68 -23.40 -7.50
CA LEU A 456 3.15 -22.32 -8.37
C LEU A 456 2.06 -21.28 -8.62
N HIS A 457 2.48 -20.01 -8.67
CA HIS A 457 1.65 -18.88 -9.07
C HIS A 457 1.99 -18.49 -10.49
N VAL A 458 1.00 -18.59 -11.37
CA VAL A 458 1.10 -18.24 -12.78
C VAL A 458 0.17 -17.08 -13.06
N ARG A 459 0.71 -15.99 -13.62
CA ARG A 459 -0.05 -14.78 -13.95
C ARG A 459 0.02 -14.45 -15.43
N PRO A 460 -0.93 -14.96 -16.24
CA PRO A 460 -1.05 -14.57 -17.64
C PRO A 460 -1.40 -13.08 -17.77
N ALA A 461 -0.84 -12.42 -18.77
CA ALA A 461 -1.04 -11.01 -19.05
C ALA A 461 -2.19 -10.81 -20.03
N LEU A 462 -3.24 -10.12 -19.58
CA LEU A 462 -4.46 -9.87 -20.34
C LEU A 462 -4.86 -8.39 -20.21
N ASP A 463 -5.44 -7.82 -21.27
CA ASP A 463 -6.17 -6.55 -21.20
C ASP A 463 -7.64 -6.83 -20.91
N LEU A 464 -8.04 -6.72 -19.64
CA LEU A 464 -9.43 -6.96 -19.23
C LEU A 464 -10.41 -5.89 -19.74
N CYS A 465 -9.94 -4.81 -20.37
CA CYS A 465 -10.84 -3.89 -21.06
C CYS A 465 -11.22 -4.39 -22.45
N ASP A 466 -10.45 -5.33 -23.03
CA ASP A 466 -10.75 -6.00 -24.29
C ASP A 466 -11.72 -7.18 -24.03
N PRO A 467 -12.96 -7.14 -24.54
CA PRO A 467 -13.94 -8.20 -24.34
C PRO A 467 -13.48 -9.59 -24.80
N HIS A 468 -12.64 -9.67 -25.83
CA HIS A 468 -12.14 -10.96 -26.32
C HIS A 468 -11.13 -11.57 -25.34
N GLN A 469 -10.23 -10.76 -24.78
CA GLN A 469 -9.28 -11.20 -23.76
C GLN A 469 -9.96 -11.47 -22.41
N GLU A 470 -11.03 -10.75 -22.07
CA GLU A 470 -11.87 -11.06 -20.92
C GLU A 470 -12.51 -12.46 -21.06
N ALA A 471 -13.00 -12.81 -22.25
CA ALA A 471 -13.54 -14.15 -22.53
C ALA A 471 -12.45 -15.23 -22.49
N LEU A 472 -11.27 -14.94 -23.06
CA LEU A 472 -10.11 -15.83 -23.03
C LEU A 472 -9.67 -16.15 -21.59
N MET A 473 -9.81 -15.21 -20.64
CA MET A 473 -9.53 -15.46 -19.22
C MET A 473 -10.35 -16.65 -18.68
N HIS A 474 -11.62 -16.75 -19.06
CA HIS A 474 -12.50 -17.84 -18.65
C HIS A 474 -12.10 -19.17 -19.31
N GLU A 475 -11.85 -19.15 -20.61
CA GLU A 475 -11.38 -20.33 -21.37
C GLU A 475 -10.10 -20.91 -20.77
N VAL A 476 -9.11 -20.05 -20.48
CA VAL A 476 -7.87 -20.46 -19.82
C VAL A 476 -8.15 -21.04 -18.43
N SER A 477 -9.08 -20.47 -17.65
CA SER A 477 -9.46 -21.01 -16.35
C SER A 477 -10.01 -22.43 -16.47
N ASP A 478 -10.91 -22.69 -17.41
CA ASP A 478 -11.51 -24.00 -17.66
C ASP A 478 -10.46 -25.06 -18.08
N GLU A 479 -9.50 -24.67 -18.92
CA GLU A 479 -8.43 -25.58 -19.34
C GLU A 479 -7.42 -25.84 -18.20
N VAL A 480 -7.09 -24.84 -17.39
CA VAL A 480 -6.20 -25.01 -16.21
C VAL A 480 -6.85 -25.92 -15.17
N VAL A 481 -8.17 -25.81 -14.95
CA VAL A 481 -8.91 -26.73 -14.06
C VAL A 481 -8.70 -28.19 -14.48
N LYS A 482 -8.88 -28.49 -15.77
CA LYS A 482 -8.70 -29.84 -16.33
C LYS A 482 -7.24 -30.29 -16.20
N LEU A 483 -6.28 -29.40 -16.45
CA LEU A 483 -4.87 -29.69 -16.34
C LEU A 483 -4.47 -30.03 -14.90
N VAL A 484 -4.95 -29.27 -13.91
CA VAL A 484 -4.69 -29.55 -12.49
C VAL A 484 -5.31 -30.90 -12.09
N ALA A 485 -6.53 -31.18 -12.52
CA ALA A 485 -7.18 -32.47 -12.26
C ALA A 485 -6.42 -33.66 -12.88
N LYS A 486 -5.87 -33.50 -14.10
CA LYS A 486 -5.03 -34.51 -14.77
C LYS A 486 -3.83 -34.94 -13.91
N TYR A 487 -3.24 -34.01 -13.17
CA TYR A 487 -2.08 -34.24 -12.31
C TYR A 487 -2.45 -34.54 -10.83
N GLY A 488 -3.72 -34.79 -10.54
CA GLY A 488 -4.21 -35.10 -9.18
C GLY A 488 -4.13 -33.91 -8.21
N GLY A 489 -4.08 -32.68 -8.72
CA GLY A 489 -3.89 -31.47 -7.93
C GLY A 489 -5.18 -30.80 -7.45
N LEU A 490 -5.00 -29.61 -6.87
CA LEU A 490 -6.04 -28.70 -6.37
C LEU A 490 -5.84 -27.29 -6.94
N MET A 491 -6.94 -26.60 -7.21
CA MET A 491 -6.93 -25.22 -7.72
C MET A 491 -6.76 -24.13 -6.66
N TRP A 492 -6.80 -24.50 -5.37
CA TRP A 492 -6.82 -23.56 -4.24
C TRP A 492 -5.93 -24.09 -3.09
N GLY A 493 -4.62 -23.90 -3.22
CA GLY A 493 -3.64 -24.32 -2.22
C GLY A 493 -3.55 -23.38 -1.01
N GLU A 494 -3.68 -22.06 -1.23
CA GLU A 494 -3.49 -21.04 -0.19
C GLU A 494 -4.33 -19.76 -0.30
N HIS A 495 -4.83 -19.43 -1.49
CA HIS A 495 -5.53 -18.16 -1.74
C HIS A 495 -7.03 -18.24 -1.46
N GLY A 496 -7.64 -19.41 -1.33
CA GLY A 496 -9.09 -19.58 -1.24
C GLY A 496 -9.78 -19.61 -2.62
N LYS A 497 -11.07 -19.98 -2.64
CA LYS A 497 -11.87 -20.21 -3.84
C LYS A 497 -12.47 -18.93 -4.42
N GLY A 498 -13.20 -18.14 -3.63
CA GLY A 498 -13.85 -16.92 -4.11
C GLY A 498 -14.76 -17.14 -5.33
N PHE A 499 -14.55 -16.41 -6.42
CA PHE A 499 -15.31 -16.55 -7.69
C PHE A 499 -14.96 -17.79 -8.51
N ARG A 500 -13.96 -18.58 -8.10
CA ARG A 500 -13.62 -19.85 -8.75
C ARG A 500 -14.46 -21.02 -8.21
N SER A 501 -15.42 -20.75 -7.33
CA SER A 501 -16.20 -21.79 -6.65
C SER A 501 -17.13 -22.58 -7.54
N GLU A 502 -17.42 -22.09 -8.75
CA GLU A 502 -18.15 -22.87 -9.76
C GLU A 502 -17.50 -24.22 -10.10
N TYR A 503 -16.18 -24.35 -9.94
CA TYR A 503 -15.47 -25.61 -10.15
C TYR A 503 -15.54 -26.58 -8.96
N GLY A 504 -16.11 -26.14 -7.83
CA GLY A 504 -16.24 -26.93 -6.60
C GLY A 504 -16.93 -28.28 -6.82
N PRO A 505 -18.14 -28.34 -7.39
CA PRO A 505 -18.87 -29.59 -7.60
C PRO A 505 -18.05 -30.67 -8.33
N GLU A 506 -17.36 -30.30 -9.41
CA GLU A 506 -16.52 -31.24 -10.19
C GLU A 506 -15.33 -31.75 -9.37
N PHE A 507 -14.65 -30.86 -8.64
CA PHE A 507 -13.50 -31.24 -7.81
C PHE A 507 -13.87 -32.16 -6.65
N PHE A 508 -15.01 -31.94 -5.96
CA PHE A 508 -15.43 -32.77 -4.83
C PHE A 508 -16.22 -34.01 -5.26
N GLY A 509 -16.90 -33.95 -6.41
CA GLY A 509 -17.91 -34.94 -6.82
C GLY A 509 -19.23 -34.74 -6.07
N ASP A 510 -20.32 -35.24 -6.66
CA ASP A 510 -21.69 -34.95 -6.22
C ASP A 510 -21.94 -35.29 -4.74
N GLU A 511 -21.44 -36.43 -4.26
CA GLU A 511 -21.70 -36.90 -2.89
C GLU A 511 -21.02 -35.99 -1.85
N LEU A 512 -19.70 -35.82 -1.91
CA LEU A 512 -18.98 -34.98 -0.95
C LEU A 512 -19.39 -33.50 -1.06
N PHE A 513 -19.68 -33.02 -2.28
CA PHE A 513 -20.19 -31.67 -2.44
C PHE A 513 -21.56 -31.49 -1.76
N THR A 514 -22.44 -32.50 -1.86
CA THR A 514 -23.73 -32.50 -1.15
C THR A 514 -23.55 -32.42 0.37
N GLU A 515 -22.56 -33.11 0.93
CA GLU A 515 -22.27 -33.04 2.37
C GLU A 515 -21.71 -31.67 2.78
N LEU A 516 -20.91 -31.01 1.94
CA LEU A 516 -20.51 -29.61 2.17
C LEU A 516 -21.75 -28.69 2.24
N ARG A 517 -22.73 -28.90 1.35
CA ARG A 517 -23.99 -28.15 1.36
C ARG A 517 -24.83 -28.43 2.62
N ARG A 518 -24.79 -29.66 3.13
CA ARG A 518 -25.43 -30.06 4.39
C ARG A 518 -24.79 -29.36 5.59
N VAL A 519 -23.45 -29.27 5.63
CA VAL A 519 -22.71 -28.47 6.62
C VAL A 519 -23.12 -27.01 6.53
N LYS A 520 -23.06 -26.39 5.35
CA LYS A 520 -23.49 -24.99 5.13
C LYS A 520 -24.92 -24.72 5.62
N ALA A 521 -25.86 -25.62 5.33
CA ALA A 521 -27.26 -25.50 5.78
C ALA A 521 -27.44 -25.59 7.30
N ALA A 522 -26.51 -26.20 8.03
CA ALA A 522 -26.53 -26.26 9.48
C ALA A 522 -26.08 -24.93 10.13
N PHE A 523 -25.12 -24.24 9.51
CA PHE A 523 -24.63 -22.93 9.96
C PHE A 523 -25.53 -21.78 9.52
N ASP A 524 -26.03 -21.84 8.28
CA ASP A 524 -26.71 -20.73 7.61
C ASP A 524 -27.75 -21.25 6.59
N PRO A 525 -28.94 -21.67 7.07
CA PRO A 525 -29.97 -22.25 6.21
C PRO A 525 -30.52 -21.28 5.17
N HIS A 526 -30.49 -19.97 5.44
CA HIS A 526 -31.02 -18.93 4.53
C HIS A 526 -29.95 -18.32 3.61
N ASN A 527 -28.75 -18.90 3.57
CA ASN A 527 -27.63 -18.46 2.73
C ASN A 527 -27.27 -16.96 2.93
N LYS A 528 -27.35 -16.45 4.16
CA LYS A 528 -27.05 -15.07 4.53
C LYS A 528 -25.55 -14.78 4.54
N MET A 529 -24.72 -15.76 4.82
CA MET A 529 -23.28 -15.62 5.08
C MET A 529 -22.47 -15.93 3.81
N ASN A 530 -21.85 -14.89 3.26
CA ASN A 530 -21.03 -14.87 2.04
C ASN A 530 -21.53 -15.81 0.92
N PRO A 531 -22.74 -15.57 0.40
CA PRO A 531 -23.45 -16.52 -0.45
C PRO A 531 -22.66 -16.89 -1.71
N GLY A 532 -22.66 -18.19 -2.03
CA GLY A 532 -22.09 -18.75 -3.26
C GLY A 532 -20.57 -18.92 -3.28
N LYS A 533 -19.84 -18.50 -2.24
CA LYS A 533 -18.36 -18.52 -2.20
C LYS A 533 -17.72 -19.87 -1.93
N ILE A 534 -18.36 -20.80 -1.23
CA ILE A 534 -17.80 -22.16 -1.02
C ILE A 534 -18.80 -23.18 -1.54
N CYS A 535 -20.01 -23.14 -0.99
CA CYS A 535 -21.16 -23.90 -1.45
C CYS A 535 -22.46 -23.15 -1.07
N THR A 536 -23.61 -23.65 -1.50
CA THR A 536 -24.93 -23.15 -1.09
C THR A 536 -25.62 -24.17 -0.18
N PRO A 537 -26.56 -23.76 0.69
CA PRO A 537 -27.33 -24.70 1.51
C PRO A 537 -28.00 -25.81 0.68
N LEU A 538 -28.17 -26.99 1.28
CA LEU A 538 -28.66 -28.21 0.60
C LEU A 538 -29.97 -28.01 -0.17
N ASP A 539 -30.94 -27.29 0.41
CA ASP A 539 -32.26 -27.06 -0.17
C ASP A 539 -32.38 -25.70 -0.87
N SER A 540 -31.26 -25.02 -1.14
CA SER A 540 -31.23 -23.71 -1.77
C SER A 540 -31.07 -23.80 -3.29
N ASP A 541 -31.88 -23.02 -4.01
CA ASP A 541 -31.75 -22.80 -5.46
C ASP A 541 -30.70 -21.73 -5.82
N ALA A 542 -29.95 -21.23 -4.84
CA ALA A 542 -28.92 -20.24 -5.10
C ALA A 542 -27.76 -20.82 -5.92
N GLU A 543 -27.19 -19.99 -6.80
CA GLU A 543 -26.02 -20.36 -7.60
C GLU A 543 -24.70 -20.03 -6.90
N LEU A 544 -23.65 -20.77 -7.26
CA LEU A 544 -22.27 -20.40 -6.92
C LEU A 544 -21.85 -19.19 -7.75
N VAL A 545 -20.93 -18.42 -7.19
CA VAL A 545 -20.29 -17.34 -7.94
C VAL A 545 -19.39 -17.90 -9.05
N LYS A 546 -19.26 -17.16 -10.14
CA LYS A 546 -18.64 -17.66 -11.38
C LYS A 546 -17.46 -16.80 -11.80
N VAL A 547 -16.47 -17.40 -12.44
CA VAL A 547 -15.34 -16.71 -13.06
C VAL A 547 -15.82 -15.74 -14.14
N THR A 548 -17.00 -15.96 -14.73
CA THR A 548 -17.66 -15.04 -15.67
C THR A 548 -18.28 -13.80 -15.04
N ASP A 549 -18.34 -13.67 -13.71
CA ASP A 549 -18.91 -12.49 -13.04
C ASP A 549 -18.21 -11.17 -13.41
N THR A 550 -18.85 -10.04 -13.15
CA THR A 550 -18.40 -8.72 -13.59
C THR A 550 -16.99 -8.35 -13.07
N LYS A 551 -16.07 -8.07 -14.00
CA LYS A 551 -14.72 -7.59 -13.70
C LYS A 551 -14.65 -6.07 -13.66
N ARG A 552 -13.60 -5.53 -13.04
CA ARG A 552 -13.24 -4.10 -13.11
C ARG A 552 -13.11 -3.60 -14.56
N GLY A 553 -12.51 -4.42 -15.42
CA GLY A 553 -12.32 -4.13 -16.84
C GLY A 553 -13.63 -3.82 -17.59
N TYR A 554 -14.75 -4.43 -17.18
CA TYR A 554 -16.09 -4.13 -17.71
C TYR A 554 -16.49 -2.66 -17.52
N TYR A 555 -16.16 -2.08 -16.37
CA TYR A 555 -16.44 -0.67 -16.06
C TYR A 555 -15.40 0.25 -16.69
N ASP A 556 -14.12 -0.13 -16.63
CA ASP A 556 -13.03 0.68 -17.18
C ASP A 556 -13.13 0.87 -18.69
N ARG A 557 -13.56 -0.15 -19.45
CA ARG A 557 -13.70 -0.05 -20.91
C ARG A 557 -14.78 0.93 -21.37
N GLN A 558 -15.69 1.32 -20.48
CA GLN A 558 -16.70 2.35 -20.76
C GLN A 558 -16.10 3.77 -20.74
N ILE A 559 -14.88 3.93 -20.23
CA ILE A 559 -14.14 5.20 -20.28
C ILE A 559 -13.38 5.26 -21.61
N ASP A 560 -13.51 6.40 -22.30
CA ASP A 560 -12.82 6.62 -23.58
C ASP A 560 -11.32 6.31 -23.48
N VAL A 561 -10.77 5.75 -24.55
CA VAL A 561 -9.38 5.28 -24.60
C VAL A 561 -8.39 6.42 -24.36
N GLN A 562 -8.61 7.59 -24.97
CA GLN A 562 -7.73 8.74 -24.82
C GLN A 562 -7.80 9.30 -23.40
N VAL A 563 -8.99 9.25 -22.78
CA VAL A 563 -9.18 9.63 -21.37
C VAL A 563 -8.40 8.68 -20.46
N ARG A 564 -8.47 7.36 -20.69
CA ARG A 564 -7.72 6.37 -19.91
C ARG A 564 -6.21 6.56 -20.04
N ASP A 565 -5.72 6.82 -21.25
CA ASP A 565 -4.30 7.08 -21.50
C ASP A 565 -3.85 8.41 -20.85
N SER A 566 -4.71 9.43 -20.80
CA SER A 566 -4.45 10.71 -20.15
C SER A 566 -4.50 10.64 -18.61
N PHE A 567 -5.42 9.87 -18.03
CA PHE A 567 -5.57 9.64 -16.58
C PHE A 567 -4.91 8.33 -16.12
N LYS A 568 -3.86 7.90 -16.83
CA LYS A 568 -3.19 6.60 -16.64
C LYS A 568 -2.85 6.30 -15.18
N GLN A 569 -2.39 7.30 -14.42
CA GLN A 569 -1.99 7.15 -13.02
C GLN A 569 -3.14 6.75 -12.09
N ALA A 570 -4.41 7.03 -12.44
CA ALA A 570 -5.59 6.53 -11.75
C ALA A 570 -6.01 5.14 -12.27
N MET A 571 -5.90 4.92 -13.59
CA MET A 571 -6.31 3.67 -14.25
C MET A 571 -5.40 2.48 -13.92
N GLU A 572 -4.14 2.71 -13.58
CA GLU A 572 -3.17 1.64 -13.27
C GLU A 572 -3.45 0.93 -11.94
N CYS A 573 -4.34 1.47 -11.08
CA CYS A 573 -4.68 0.83 -9.81
C CYS A 573 -5.26 -0.58 -10.01
N ASN A 574 -4.51 -1.63 -9.62
CA ASN A 574 -4.93 -3.03 -9.71
C ASN A 574 -5.55 -3.57 -8.41
N GLY A 575 -5.76 -2.72 -7.41
CA GLY A 575 -6.43 -3.11 -6.17
C GLY A 575 -5.57 -3.83 -5.12
N ASN A 576 -4.24 -3.94 -5.30
CA ASN A 576 -3.32 -4.62 -4.37
C ASN A 576 -3.36 -4.18 -2.90
N GLY A 577 -3.88 -2.98 -2.64
CA GLY A 577 -4.15 -2.49 -1.30
C GLY A 577 -2.90 -2.15 -0.48
N LEU A 578 -1.68 -2.09 -1.05
CA LEU A 578 -0.45 -1.72 -0.31
C LEU A 578 -0.60 -0.41 0.47
N CYS A 579 -1.46 0.47 -0.01
CA CYS A 579 -1.82 1.70 0.68
C CYS A 579 -2.54 1.53 2.01
N PHE A 580 -3.05 0.34 2.34
CA PHE A 580 -3.65 -0.03 3.62
C PHE A 580 -2.61 -0.47 4.67
N ASN A 581 -1.32 -0.22 4.41
CA ASN A 581 -0.24 -0.51 5.35
C ASN A 581 -0.51 0.11 6.73
N TYR A 582 -0.45 -0.72 7.79
CA TYR A 582 -0.67 -0.29 9.19
C TYR A 582 0.47 0.59 9.72
N ASP A 583 1.69 0.40 9.22
CA ASP A 583 2.89 1.05 9.75
C ASP A 583 2.78 2.58 9.67
N THR A 584 2.75 3.22 10.84
CA THR A 584 2.59 4.66 10.99
C THR A 584 3.80 5.46 10.54
N SER A 585 4.98 4.83 10.47
CA SER A 585 6.21 5.44 9.98
C SER A 585 6.31 5.49 8.45
N SER A 586 5.51 4.70 7.74
CA SER A 586 5.44 4.78 6.27
C SER A 586 4.75 6.09 5.81
N PRO A 587 5.35 6.86 4.87
CA PRO A 587 4.80 8.16 4.44
C PRO A 587 3.56 8.04 3.53
N MET A 588 3.26 6.86 2.99
CA MET A 588 2.12 6.67 2.09
C MET A 588 0.79 6.72 2.86
N CYS A 589 -0.02 7.73 2.51
CA CYS A 589 -1.41 7.93 2.89
C CYS A 589 -1.70 8.06 4.40
N PRO A 590 -1.13 9.08 5.05
CA PRO A 590 -1.36 9.35 6.47
C PRO A 590 -2.84 9.65 6.79
N SER A 591 -3.59 10.26 5.87
CA SER A 591 -5.02 10.54 6.06
C SER A 591 -5.85 9.27 6.27
N MET A 592 -5.51 8.17 5.57
CA MET A 592 -6.20 6.90 5.76
C MET A 592 -5.82 6.28 7.10
N LYS A 593 -4.56 6.37 7.52
CA LYS A 593 -4.10 5.81 8.81
C LYS A 593 -4.77 6.46 10.01
N VAL A 594 -5.09 7.76 9.93
CA VAL A 594 -5.85 8.45 10.98
C VAL A 594 -7.34 8.13 10.91
N THR A 595 -7.94 8.20 9.72
CA THR A 595 -9.41 8.02 9.57
C THR A 595 -9.86 6.57 9.62
N ALA A 596 -8.95 5.64 9.33
CA ALA A 596 -9.25 4.25 8.97
C ALA A 596 -10.31 4.10 7.85
N ASP A 597 -10.47 5.15 7.02
CA ASP A 597 -11.42 5.19 5.90
C ASP A 597 -10.68 4.96 4.58
N ARG A 598 -11.06 3.87 3.90
CA ARG A 598 -10.46 3.42 2.65
C ARG A 598 -10.64 4.40 1.50
N ARG A 599 -11.65 5.28 1.53
CA ARG A 599 -11.84 6.38 0.55
C ARG A 599 -10.64 7.32 0.55
N HIS A 600 -9.99 7.50 1.69
CA HIS A 600 -8.80 8.35 1.85
C HIS A 600 -7.47 7.64 1.54
N SER A 601 -7.50 6.47 0.91
CA SER A 601 -6.32 5.77 0.35
C SER A 601 -6.14 6.08 -1.15
N PRO A 602 -4.98 5.82 -1.78
CA PRO A 602 -4.79 5.85 -3.23
C PRO A 602 -5.74 4.89 -3.95
N LYS A 603 -5.99 3.70 -3.41
CA LYS A 603 -6.94 2.74 -4.00
C LYS A 603 -8.35 3.34 -4.05
N GLY A 604 -8.84 3.87 -2.92
CA GLY A 604 -10.14 4.52 -2.85
C GLY A 604 -10.24 5.74 -3.77
N ARG A 605 -9.24 6.62 -3.73
CA ARG A 605 -9.17 7.81 -4.59
C ARG A 605 -9.13 7.49 -6.08
N ALA A 606 -8.33 6.50 -6.48
CA ALA A 606 -8.28 6.04 -7.86
C ALA A 606 -9.62 5.44 -8.29
N GLY A 607 -10.25 4.60 -7.46
CA GLY A 607 -11.58 4.04 -7.72
C GLY A 607 -12.65 5.11 -7.92
N LEU A 608 -12.68 6.13 -7.04
CA LEU A 608 -13.62 7.25 -7.15
C LEU A 608 -13.40 8.08 -8.43
N VAL A 609 -12.15 8.32 -8.82
CA VAL A 609 -11.83 9.06 -10.06
C VAL A 609 -12.19 8.23 -11.29
N ARG A 610 -11.95 6.91 -11.29
CA ARG A 610 -12.36 6.02 -12.39
C ARG A 610 -13.88 6.07 -12.60
N GLU A 611 -14.64 5.95 -11.51
CA GLU A 611 -16.09 6.02 -11.58
C GLU A 611 -16.58 7.41 -12.02
N TRP A 612 -15.92 8.47 -11.56
CA TRP A 612 -16.19 9.85 -11.99
C TRP A 612 -15.99 10.02 -13.50
N LEU A 613 -14.88 9.50 -14.04
CA LEU A 613 -14.59 9.52 -15.49
C LEU A 613 -15.60 8.68 -16.27
N ARG A 614 -16.01 7.53 -15.73
CA ARG A 614 -17.02 6.65 -16.34
C ARG A 614 -18.37 7.35 -16.48
N GLN A 615 -18.87 7.95 -15.40
CA GLN A 615 -20.16 8.67 -15.42
C GLN A 615 -20.13 9.90 -16.33
N LEU A 616 -19.00 10.60 -16.41
CA LEU A 616 -18.84 11.71 -17.37
C LEU A 616 -18.91 11.21 -18.82
N THR A 617 -18.23 10.11 -19.11
CA THR A 617 -18.25 9.48 -20.44
C THR A 617 -19.66 9.01 -20.80
N GLU A 618 -20.37 8.42 -19.85
CA GLU A 618 -21.76 7.97 -20.00
C GLU A 618 -22.74 9.13 -20.29
N GLN A 619 -22.48 10.32 -19.75
CA GLN A 619 -23.22 11.55 -20.08
C GLN A 619 -22.76 12.22 -21.40
N GLY A 620 -21.83 11.61 -22.15
CA GLY A 620 -21.30 12.15 -23.40
C GLY A 620 -20.34 13.34 -23.23
N ILE A 621 -19.70 13.47 -22.07
CA ILE A 621 -18.78 14.56 -21.76
C ILE A 621 -17.34 14.17 -22.10
N ASP A 622 -16.73 14.91 -23.04
CA ASP A 622 -15.28 14.87 -23.23
C ASP A 622 -14.58 15.66 -22.11
N ILE A 623 -13.99 14.93 -21.18
CA ILE A 623 -13.29 15.50 -20.03
C ILE A 623 -11.97 16.18 -20.42
N LEU A 624 -11.32 15.74 -21.50
CA LEU A 624 -10.06 16.32 -21.97
C LEU A 624 -10.31 17.68 -22.63
N ASP A 625 -11.38 17.79 -23.43
CA ASP A 625 -11.82 19.08 -23.95
C ASP A 625 -12.26 20.01 -22.82
N LEU A 626 -13.02 19.51 -21.83
CA LEU A 626 -13.41 20.31 -20.66
C LEU A 626 -12.18 20.81 -19.88
N GLU A 627 -11.18 19.96 -19.65
CA GLU A 627 -9.93 20.35 -19.00
C GLU A 627 -9.20 21.43 -19.82
N LYS A 628 -9.05 21.23 -21.13
CA LYS A 628 -8.43 22.20 -22.03
C LYS A 628 -9.13 23.56 -21.97
N GLN A 629 -10.46 23.58 -22.03
CA GLN A 629 -11.25 24.81 -21.90
C GLN A 629 -10.98 25.52 -20.56
N THR A 630 -10.85 24.79 -19.45
CA THR A 630 -10.54 25.41 -18.14
C THR A 630 -9.14 26.00 -18.07
N LEU A 631 -8.19 25.46 -18.85
CA LEU A 631 -6.82 25.97 -18.92
C LEU A 631 -6.69 27.20 -19.83
N GLU A 632 -7.45 27.25 -20.94
CA GLU A 632 -7.31 28.29 -21.96
C GLU A 632 -8.26 29.47 -21.74
N ASN A 633 -9.52 29.22 -21.38
CA ASN A 633 -10.57 30.24 -21.37
C ASN A 633 -10.54 31.11 -20.10
N LYS A 634 -10.84 32.40 -20.27
CA LYS A 634 -11.12 33.30 -19.14
C LYS A 634 -12.51 32.98 -18.58
N THR A 635 -12.67 33.04 -17.25
CA THR A 635 -13.97 32.80 -16.62
C THR A 635 -14.91 33.97 -16.92
N SER A 636 -16.08 33.70 -17.52
CA SER A 636 -17.10 34.73 -17.78
C SER A 636 -17.84 35.12 -16.50
N ILE A 637 -18.45 36.32 -16.47
CA ILE A 637 -19.28 36.78 -15.34
C ILE A 637 -20.45 35.82 -15.09
N LYS A 638 -21.09 35.32 -16.17
CA LYS A 638 -22.15 34.32 -16.09
C LYS A 638 -21.66 33.06 -15.34
N THR A 639 -20.50 32.54 -15.73
CA THR A 639 -19.89 31.35 -15.09
C THR A 639 -19.60 31.59 -13.60
N MET A 640 -19.18 32.80 -13.22
CA MET A 640 -18.95 33.14 -11.81
C MET A 640 -20.26 33.14 -11.00
N ILE A 641 -21.34 33.70 -11.55
CA ILE A 641 -22.67 33.69 -10.93
C ILE A 641 -23.18 32.25 -10.79
N ASP A 642 -23.06 31.45 -11.86
CA ASP A 642 -23.49 30.04 -11.87
C ASP A 642 -22.75 29.22 -10.81
N ARG A 643 -21.43 29.45 -10.62
CA ARG A 643 -20.64 28.78 -9.57
C ARG A 643 -21.15 29.06 -8.16
N VAL A 644 -21.50 30.32 -7.87
CA VAL A 644 -22.05 30.70 -6.57
C VAL A 644 -23.40 30.02 -6.34
N ARG A 645 -24.27 30.05 -7.35
CA ARG A 645 -25.57 29.37 -7.30
C ARG A 645 -25.43 27.88 -7.04
N HIS A 646 -24.57 27.18 -7.78
CA HIS A 646 -24.33 25.74 -7.59
C HIS A 646 -23.74 25.42 -6.21
N SER A 647 -22.81 26.25 -5.71
CA SER A 647 -22.25 26.06 -4.37
C SER A 647 -23.28 26.23 -3.25
N ILE A 648 -24.25 27.14 -3.39
CA ILE A 648 -25.35 27.29 -2.43
C ILE A 648 -26.28 26.08 -2.48
N ASN A 649 -26.56 25.56 -3.68
CA ASN A 649 -27.46 24.41 -3.87
C ASN A 649 -26.84 23.05 -3.51
N ARG A 650 -25.53 22.98 -3.24
CA ARG A 650 -24.79 21.74 -2.91
C ARG A 650 -25.47 20.85 -1.85
N ARG A 651 -26.19 21.42 -0.88
CA ARG A 651 -26.85 20.66 0.20
C ARG A 651 -28.19 20.03 -0.21
N HIS A 652 -28.79 20.51 -1.30
CA HIS A 652 -30.13 20.09 -1.73
C HIS A 652 -30.10 19.18 -2.95
N GLU A 653 -28.99 19.16 -3.69
CA GLU A 653 -28.82 18.37 -4.91
C GLU A 653 -27.65 17.40 -4.75
N TYR A 654 -27.91 16.10 -4.86
CA TYR A 654 -26.84 15.11 -4.88
C TYR A 654 -25.96 15.28 -6.13
N ASP A 655 -24.64 15.25 -5.93
CA ASP A 655 -23.63 15.20 -6.98
C ASP A 655 -22.48 14.31 -6.52
N PHE A 656 -22.21 13.22 -7.24
CA PHE A 656 -21.11 12.32 -6.92
C PHE A 656 -19.75 13.05 -6.90
N SER A 657 -19.60 14.13 -7.67
CA SER A 657 -18.39 14.97 -7.66
C SER A 657 -18.05 15.51 -6.26
N HIS A 658 -19.03 15.66 -5.35
CA HIS A 658 -18.78 16.08 -3.97
C HIS A 658 -18.10 14.99 -3.13
N GLU A 659 -18.45 13.72 -3.34
CA GLU A 659 -17.82 12.59 -2.66
C GLU A 659 -16.38 12.40 -3.16
N VAL A 660 -16.14 12.56 -4.47
CA VAL A 660 -14.79 12.57 -5.04
C VAL A 660 -13.98 13.73 -4.46
N TYR A 661 -14.57 14.93 -4.37
CA TYR A 661 -13.92 16.10 -3.77
C TYR A 661 -13.53 15.88 -2.32
N GLU A 662 -14.38 15.24 -1.51
CA GLU A 662 -14.07 14.92 -0.11
C GLU A 662 -12.83 14.03 0.00
N ALA A 663 -12.78 12.94 -0.77
CA ALA A 663 -11.64 12.02 -0.78
C ALA A 663 -10.35 12.72 -1.24
N MET A 664 -10.43 13.55 -2.29
CA MET A 664 -9.30 14.34 -2.80
C MET A 664 -8.84 15.41 -1.82
N ASN A 665 -9.76 16.10 -1.15
CA ASN A 665 -9.47 17.18 -0.21
C ASN A 665 -8.77 16.65 1.07
N GLY A 666 -8.87 15.36 1.36
CA GLY A 666 -8.09 14.70 2.42
C GLY A 666 -6.65 14.33 2.01
N CYS A 667 -6.23 14.50 0.76
CA CYS A 667 -4.87 14.17 0.31
C CYS A 667 -3.89 15.31 0.59
N LEU A 668 -2.75 14.97 1.22
CA LEU A 668 -1.66 15.90 1.55
C LEU A 668 -0.70 16.19 0.38
N ALA A 669 -0.91 15.60 -0.79
CA ALA A 669 -0.06 15.80 -1.97
C ALA A 669 1.45 15.44 -1.80
N CYS A 670 1.79 14.49 -0.91
CA CYS A 670 3.19 14.10 -0.64
C CYS A 670 3.86 13.24 -1.72
N LYS A 671 3.12 12.77 -2.73
CA LYS A 671 3.55 11.85 -3.80
C LYS A 671 4.19 10.51 -3.36
N ALA A 672 4.08 10.14 -2.08
CA ALA A 672 4.53 8.83 -1.60
C ALA A 672 3.90 7.64 -2.34
N CYS A 673 2.64 7.75 -2.76
CA CYS A 673 1.98 6.69 -3.54
C CYS A 673 2.58 6.52 -4.94
N ALA A 674 3.14 7.57 -5.55
CA ALA A 674 3.70 7.51 -6.89
C ALA A 674 5.03 6.74 -6.93
N SER A 675 5.74 6.64 -5.80
CA SER A 675 7.01 5.92 -5.72
C SER A 675 6.95 4.63 -4.90
N GLN A 676 6.19 4.58 -3.81
CA GLN A 676 6.11 3.38 -2.96
C GLN A 676 5.09 2.35 -3.47
N CYS A 677 4.10 2.76 -4.27
CA CYS A 677 3.19 1.81 -4.87
C CYS A 677 3.90 1.10 -6.04
N PRO A 678 3.90 -0.25 -6.10
CA PRO A 678 4.59 -0.98 -7.16
C PRO A 678 4.08 -0.65 -8.56
N ILE A 679 2.80 -0.25 -8.66
CA ILE A 679 2.12 0.17 -9.89
C ILE A 679 2.05 1.70 -10.06
N LYS A 680 2.78 2.46 -9.23
CA LYS A 680 3.03 3.91 -9.40
C LYS A 680 1.80 4.83 -9.48
N VAL A 681 0.74 4.54 -8.72
CA VAL A 681 -0.44 5.43 -8.62
C VAL A 681 -0.05 6.82 -8.10
N ASP A 682 -0.30 7.87 -8.89
CA ASP A 682 -0.01 9.28 -8.54
C ASP A 682 -1.32 10.03 -8.22
N VAL A 683 -1.76 9.94 -6.97
CA VAL A 683 -2.93 10.70 -6.47
C VAL A 683 -2.74 12.21 -6.66
N PRO A 684 -1.59 12.81 -6.28
CA PRO A 684 -1.44 14.26 -6.40
C PRO A 684 -1.64 14.82 -7.81
N SER A 685 -1.21 14.10 -8.86
CA SER A 685 -1.42 14.48 -10.26
C SER A 685 -2.90 14.49 -10.63
N PHE A 686 -3.62 13.37 -10.56
CA PHE A 686 -5.03 13.37 -10.96
C PHE A 686 -5.91 14.21 -10.02
N ARG A 687 -5.49 14.41 -8.77
CA ARG A 687 -6.17 15.30 -7.83
C ARG A 687 -6.12 16.76 -8.28
N SER A 688 -4.96 17.27 -8.71
CA SER A 688 -4.85 18.68 -9.11
C SER A 688 -5.70 18.97 -10.34
N ARG A 689 -5.75 18.01 -11.29
CA ARG A 689 -6.64 18.00 -12.46
C ARG A 689 -8.12 17.97 -12.07
N PHE A 690 -8.50 17.04 -11.19
CA PHE A 690 -9.85 16.98 -10.66
C PHE A 690 -10.28 18.30 -10.00
N LEU A 691 -9.45 18.90 -9.14
CA LEU A 691 -9.76 20.16 -8.47
C LEU A 691 -9.92 21.33 -9.46
N ASN A 692 -9.07 21.38 -10.50
CA ASN A 692 -9.20 22.36 -11.57
C ASN A 692 -10.58 22.26 -12.26
N ILE A 693 -11.00 21.04 -12.59
CA ILE A 693 -12.26 20.78 -13.29
C ILE A 693 -13.48 20.95 -12.36
N TYR A 694 -13.40 20.48 -11.11
CA TYR A 694 -14.46 20.62 -10.10
C TYR A 694 -14.84 22.09 -9.88
N HIS A 695 -13.83 22.96 -9.77
CA HIS A 695 -14.03 24.40 -9.62
C HIS A 695 -14.43 25.12 -10.91
N SER A 696 -14.60 24.40 -12.03
CA SER A 696 -15.32 24.94 -13.19
C SER A 696 -16.81 25.13 -12.87
N ARG A 697 -17.39 24.26 -12.04
CA ARG A 697 -18.81 24.25 -11.61
C ARG A 697 -19.03 24.84 -10.23
N TYR A 698 -18.15 24.59 -9.27
CA TYR A 698 -18.33 25.01 -7.88
C TYR A 698 -17.40 26.15 -7.48
N GLN A 699 -17.90 27.09 -6.68
CA GLN A 699 -17.11 28.19 -6.14
C GLN A 699 -15.94 27.67 -5.30
N ARG A 700 -14.76 28.22 -5.58
CA ARG A 700 -13.52 27.91 -4.85
C ARG A 700 -13.44 28.68 -3.53
N PRO A 701 -13.01 28.04 -2.42
CA PRO A 701 -12.83 28.72 -1.13
C PRO A 701 -11.81 29.87 -1.19
N ALA A 702 -12.03 30.92 -0.39
CA ALA A 702 -11.12 32.08 -0.33
C ALA A 702 -9.69 31.68 0.10
N LYS A 703 -9.55 30.74 1.05
CA LYS A 703 -8.24 30.19 1.46
C LYS A 703 -7.40 29.68 0.30
N ASP A 704 -8.02 29.06 -0.71
CA ASP A 704 -7.26 28.49 -1.82
C ASP A 704 -6.62 29.60 -2.67
N TYR A 705 -7.29 30.75 -2.84
CA TYR A 705 -6.70 31.91 -3.51
C TYR A 705 -5.58 32.53 -2.69
N LEU A 706 -5.73 32.63 -1.37
CA LEU A 706 -4.67 33.11 -0.47
C LEU A 706 -3.42 32.22 -0.61
N VAL A 707 -3.61 30.90 -0.52
CA VAL A 707 -2.52 29.92 -0.60
C VAL A 707 -1.87 29.91 -1.98
N ALA A 708 -2.64 29.92 -3.07
CA ALA A 708 -2.10 29.90 -4.43
C ALA A 708 -1.28 31.17 -4.78
N ASN A 709 -1.57 32.30 -4.13
CA ASN A 709 -0.88 33.58 -4.38
C ASN A 709 0.17 33.92 -3.31
N ILE A 710 0.43 33.02 -2.35
CA ILE A 710 1.34 33.29 -1.23
C ILE A 710 2.74 33.68 -1.71
N GLU A 711 3.24 33.01 -2.75
CA GLU A 711 4.57 33.23 -3.31
C GLU A 711 4.70 34.60 -4.01
N THR A 712 3.58 35.20 -4.42
CA THR A 712 3.55 36.57 -4.98
C THR A 712 3.38 37.63 -3.88
N MET A 713 2.65 37.30 -2.81
CA MET A 713 2.42 38.21 -1.68
C MET A 713 3.65 38.35 -0.77
N LEU A 714 4.39 37.27 -0.57
CA LEU A 714 5.55 37.21 0.33
C LEU A 714 6.62 38.28 0.06
N PRO A 715 7.10 38.48 -1.18
CA PRO A 715 8.06 39.54 -1.49
C PRO A 715 7.56 40.95 -1.13
N MET A 716 6.25 41.19 -1.26
CA MET A 716 5.63 42.48 -0.91
C MET A 716 5.53 42.66 0.61
N MET A 717 5.11 41.61 1.32
CA MET A 717 5.04 41.61 2.79
C MET A 717 6.44 41.77 3.43
N ALA A 718 7.47 41.21 2.81
CA ALA A 718 8.86 41.29 3.26
C ALA A 718 9.49 42.69 3.14
N LYS A 719 8.82 43.66 2.51
CA LYS A 719 9.27 45.08 2.50
C LYS A 719 9.12 45.76 3.86
N ALA A 720 8.19 45.28 4.69
CA ALA A 720 7.93 45.82 6.04
C ALA A 720 7.63 44.68 7.04
N PRO A 721 8.57 43.75 7.27
CA PRO A 721 8.28 42.49 7.96
C PRO A 721 7.94 42.70 9.44
N GLY A 722 8.49 43.73 10.10
CA GLY A 722 8.15 44.08 11.48
C GLY A 722 6.69 44.49 11.66
N VAL A 723 6.16 45.30 10.74
CA VAL A 723 4.75 45.75 10.74
C VAL A 723 3.83 44.56 10.48
N VAL A 724 4.12 43.78 9.44
CA VAL A 724 3.33 42.60 9.07
C VAL A 724 3.29 41.59 10.22
N ASN A 725 4.45 41.27 10.81
CA ASN A 725 4.51 40.38 11.97
C ASN A 725 3.77 40.96 13.18
N GLY A 726 3.83 42.27 13.40
CA GLY A 726 3.08 42.96 14.46
C GLY A 726 1.56 42.75 14.32
N VAL A 727 1.04 42.78 13.10
CA VAL A 727 -0.37 42.50 12.79
C VAL A 727 -0.69 41.01 12.94
N LEU A 728 0.08 40.12 12.31
CA LEU A 728 -0.17 38.67 12.33
C LEU A 728 -0.09 38.04 13.74
N LYS A 729 0.66 38.65 14.66
CA LYS A 729 0.76 38.20 16.06
C LYS A 729 -0.53 38.43 16.87
N GLN A 730 -1.39 39.38 16.48
CA GLN A 730 -2.55 39.76 17.28
C GLN A 730 -3.61 38.65 17.31
N SER A 731 -4.09 38.29 18.50
CA SER A 731 -5.08 37.22 18.68
C SER A 731 -6.40 37.47 17.94
N TRP A 732 -6.81 38.74 17.82
CA TRP A 732 -8.01 39.12 17.07
C TRP A 732 -7.83 38.91 15.55
N VAL A 733 -6.63 39.14 15.01
CA VAL A 733 -6.32 38.88 13.59
C VAL A 733 -6.38 37.39 13.32
N LYS A 734 -5.77 36.56 14.19
CA LYS A 734 -5.84 35.10 14.08
C LYS A 734 -7.28 34.59 14.12
N SER A 735 -8.09 35.14 15.02
CA SER A 735 -9.51 34.78 15.14
C SER A 735 -10.31 35.21 13.90
N LEU A 736 -10.01 36.40 13.36
CA LEU A 736 -10.62 36.90 12.14
C LEU A 736 -10.24 36.05 10.92
N THR A 737 -8.96 35.73 10.72
CA THR A 737 -8.52 34.89 9.59
C THR A 737 -9.04 33.47 9.69
N ALA A 738 -9.14 32.92 10.90
CA ALA A 738 -9.73 31.59 11.14
C ALA A 738 -11.21 31.56 10.77
N SER A 739 -11.99 32.57 11.18
CA SER A 739 -13.44 32.62 10.95
C SER A 739 -13.84 33.04 9.53
N THR A 740 -13.07 33.92 8.89
CA THR A 740 -13.42 34.48 7.57
C THR A 740 -12.74 33.77 6.40
N VAL A 741 -11.45 33.44 6.54
CA VAL A 741 -10.66 32.81 5.47
C VAL A 741 -10.57 31.29 5.67
N GLY A 742 -10.61 30.82 6.93
CA GLY A 742 -10.38 29.42 7.28
C GLY A 742 -8.90 29.06 7.42
N TYR A 743 -8.05 30.04 7.76
CA TYR A 743 -6.60 29.90 7.87
C TYR A 743 -6.09 30.28 9.27
N VAL A 744 -5.28 29.41 9.89
CA VAL A 744 -4.75 29.55 11.25
C VAL A 744 -3.22 29.49 11.29
N ASP A 745 -2.66 30.05 12.36
CA ASP A 745 -1.22 30.02 12.66
C ASP A 745 -0.34 30.45 11.50
N ALA A 746 -0.68 31.57 10.85
CA ALA A 746 0.12 32.09 9.76
C ALA A 746 1.59 32.27 10.19
N PRO A 747 2.55 31.71 9.42
CA PRO A 747 3.96 31.81 9.76
C PRO A 747 4.41 33.28 9.73
N LEU A 748 5.30 33.62 10.67
CA LEU A 748 5.86 34.96 10.78
C LEU A 748 7.06 35.11 9.85
N LEU A 749 7.20 36.29 9.25
CA LEU A 749 8.32 36.63 8.38
C LEU A 749 9.62 36.71 9.16
N SER A 750 10.73 36.33 8.53
CA SER A 750 12.07 36.48 9.09
C SER A 750 12.42 37.95 9.27
N VAL A 751 12.89 38.29 10.47
CA VAL A 751 13.46 39.60 10.81
C VAL A 751 14.81 39.36 11.48
N PRO A 752 15.93 39.87 10.95
CA PRO A 752 16.09 40.52 9.63
C PRO A 752 15.69 39.63 8.43
N THR A 753 15.45 40.24 7.27
CA THR A 753 15.11 39.54 6.02
C THR A 753 16.31 38.76 5.46
N LEU A 754 16.08 37.78 4.58
CA LEU A 754 17.18 37.02 3.95
C LEU A 754 18.20 37.96 3.27
N LYS A 755 17.73 38.92 2.47
CA LYS A 755 18.61 39.88 1.79
C LYS A 755 19.54 40.57 2.78
N GLN A 756 19.02 41.09 3.89
CA GLN A 756 19.81 41.76 4.92
C GLN A 756 20.81 40.82 5.62
N ARG A 757 20.47 39.53 5.77
CA ARG A 757 21.32 38.53 6.42
C ARG A 757 22.53 38.13 5.59
N VAL A 758 22.39 38.09 4.27
CA VAL A 758 23.41 37.50 3.39
C VAL A 758 24.10 38.51 2.48
N GLU A 759 23.69 39.78 2.45
CA GLU A 759 24.24 40.82 1.56
C GLU A 759 25.77 40.95 1.65
N SER A 760 26.35 40.87 2.85
CA SER A 760 27.81 40.87 3.05
C SER A 760 28.47 39.50 2.89
N LEU A 761 27.66 38.44 2.77
CA LEU A 761 28.11 37.06 2.73
C LEU A 761 28.07 36.44 1.33
N THR A 762 27.33 37.00 0.38
CA THR A 762 27.19 36.44 -0.97
C THR A 762 27.80 37.34 -2.03
N THR A 763 28.28 36.73 -3.12
CA THR A 763 28.62 37.46 -4.34
C THR A 763 27.32 37.95 -5.01
N PRO A 764 27.23 39.21 -5.46
CA PRO A 764 26.06 39.71 -6.19
C PRO A 764 25.79 38.87 -7.45
N TYR A 765 24.51 38.57 -7.69
CA TYR A 765 24.11 37.93 -8.95
C TYR A 765 24.20 38.92 -10.11
N ASP A 766 25.13 38.67 -11.01
CA ASP A 766 25.25 39.33 -12.31
C ASP A 766 25.54 38.26 -13.37
N LEU A 767 24.57 38.05 -14.27
CA LEU A 767 24.65 37.01 -15.30
C LEU A 767 25.85 37.22 -16.24
N GLN A 768 26.15 38.47 -16.60
CA GLN A 768 27.23 38.77 -17.52
C GLN A 768 28.58 38.53 -16.85
N ALA A 769 28.75 38.98 -15.61
CA ALA A 769 29.97 38.74 -14.84
C ALA A 769 30.22 37.23 -14.61
N LEU A 770 29.19 36.47 -14.22
CA LEU A 770 29.29 35.03 -14.00
C LEU A 770 29.59 34.26 -15.30
N SER A 771 29.06 34.72 -16.43
CA SER A 771 29.33 34.09 -17.74
C SER A 771 30.79 34.24 -18.19
N GLY A 772 31.44 35.33 -17.79
CA GLY A 772 32.84 35.63 -18.10
C GLY A 772 33.87 34.90 -17.23
N LEU A 773 33.44 34.16 -16.20
CA LEU A 773 34.33 33.40 -15.33
C LEU A 773 34.96 32.20 -16.07
N SER A 774 36.22 31.91 -15.77
CA SER A 774 36.89 30.69 -16.24
C SER A 774 36.28 29.44 -15.60
N SER A 775 36.48 28.25 -16.20
CA SER A 775 35.97 26.98 -15.64
C SER A 775 36.47 26.70 -14.21
N SER A 776 37.70 27.10 -13.89
CA SER A 776 38.28 26.97 -12.54
C SER A 776 37.66 27.94 -11.53
N GLU A 777 37.23 29.11 -11.97
CA GLU A 777 36.49 30.04 -11.11
C GLU A 777 35.05 29.56 -10.91
N LYS A 778 34.38 29.12 -11.99
CA LYS A 778 33.02 28.57 -11.94
C LYS A 778 32.91 27.39 -10.98
N SER A 779 33.90 26.50 -10.93
CA SER A 779 33.91 25.35 -10.02
C SER A 779 33.95 25.74 -8.53
N LYS A 780 34.38 26.98 -8.20
CA LYS A 780 34.35 27.54 -6.84
C LYS A 780 33.04 28.24 -6.51
N HIS A 781 32.09 28.37 -7.43
CA HIS A 781 30.82 29.05 -7.19
C HIS A 781 29.68 28.06 -6.97
N VAL A 782 28.69 28.49 -6.18
CA VAL A 782 27.44 27.75 -5.98
C VAL A 782 26.28 28.73 -6.08
N LEU A 783 25.32 28.43 -6.95
CA LEU A 783 24.13 29.26 -7.17
C LEU A 783 23.00 28.77 -6.26
N ILE A 784 22.60 29.61 -5.30
CA ILE A 784 21.55 29.28 -4.35
C ILE A 784 20.20 29.65 -4.95
N VAL A 785 19.39 28.64 -5.25
CA VAL A 785 18.01 28.79 -5.72
C VAL A 785 17.12 29.07 -4.52
N GLN A 786 16.53 30.26 -4.48
CA GLN A 786 15.60 30.66 -3.43
C GLN A 786 14.28 29.89 -3.50
N ASP A 787 13.73 29.56 -2.34
CA ASP A 787 12.36 29.05 -2.20
C ASP A 787 11.52 29.97 -1.28
N PRO A 788 10.18 30.03 -1.45
CA PRO A 788 9.35 31.00 -0.77
C PRO A 788 9.33 30.83 0.76
N PHE A 789 9.59 29.63 1.27
CA PHE A 789 9.45 29.38 2.70
C PHE A 789 10.75 29.64 3.44
N THR A 790 11.87 29.11 2.96
CA THR A 790 13.17 29.37 3.58
C THR A 790 13.63 30.80 3.35
N SER A 791 13.22 31.46 2.25
CA SER A 791 13.62 32.86 2.00
C SER A 791 12.87 33.87 2.87
N TYR A 792 11.60 33.60 3.18
CA TYR A 792 10.74 34.59 3.85
C TYR A 792 10.33 34.23 5.28
N TYR A 793 10.29 32.95 5.65
CA TYR A 793 9.91 32.51 7.00
C TYR A 793 11.06 31.88 7.80
N ASP A 794 12.04 31.28 7.12
CA ASP A 794 13.14 30.50 7.73
C ASP A 794 14.53 30.95 7.21
N ALA A 795 14.72 32.26 7.06
CA ALA A 795 15.88 32.86 6.38
C ALA A 795 17.24 32.53 7.01
N ASP A 796 17.26 32.17 8.29
CA ASP A 796 18.46 31.72 9.00
C ASP A 796 19.02 30.41 8.44
N VAL A 797 18.18 29.51 7.92
CA VAL A 797 18.68 28.26 7.32
C VAL A 797 19.48 28.55 6.04
N VAL A 798 19.01 29.48 5.20
CA VAL A 798 19.74 29.90 3.99
C VAL A 798 21.00 30.68 4.35
N GLU A 799 20.94 31.54 5.37
CA GLU A 799 22.10 32.24 5.91
C GLU A 799 23.19 31.26 6.39
N ASP A 800 22.80 30.22 7.12
CA ASP A 800 23.73 29.20 7.61
C ASP A 800 24.25 28.31 6.47
N PHE A 801 23.45 28.05 5.43
CA PHE A 801 23.93 27.39 4.23
C PHE A 801 24.97 28.24 3.49
N VAL A 802 24.77 29.55 3.36
CA VAL A 802 25.76 30.50 2.80
C VAL A 802 27.06 30.48 3.62
N LYS A 803 26.97 30.50 4.96
CA LYS A 803 28.15 30.41 5.85
C LYS A 803 28.87 29.06 5.71
N LEU A 804 28.11 27.96 5.59
CA LEU A 804 28.65 26.63 5.37
C LEU A 804 29.44 26.57 4.06
N LEU A 805 28.87 27.08 2.97
CA LEU A 805 29.55 27.17 1.67
C LEU A 805 30.87 27.95 1.76
N LYS A 806 30.88 29.09 2.48
CA LYS A 806 32.10 29.86 2.71
C LYS A 806 33.15 29.11 3.51
N LYS A 807 32.75 28.39 4.57
CA LYS A 807 33.68 27.55 5.35
C LYS A 807 34.30 26.44 4.49
N LEU A 808 33.52 25.89 3.56
CA LEU A 808 33.96 24.90 2.58
C LEU A 808 34.78 25.50 1.42
N GLY A 809 35.12 26.80 1.47
CA GLY A 809 35.93 27.46 0.44
C GLY A 809 35.18 27.81 -0.85
N MET A 810 33.84 27.75 -0.84
CA MET A 810 32.98 28.07 -1.99
C MET A 810 32.50 29.53 -1.94
N ASN A 811 32.17 30.06 -3.12
CA ASN A 811 31.61 31.39 -3.35
C ASN A 811 30.08 31.29 -3.57
N PRO A 812 29.26 31.52 -2.54
CA PRO A 812 27.81 31.48 -2.68
C PRO A 812 27.27 32.70 -3.43
N VAL A 813 26.41 32.45 -4.41
CA VAL A 813 25.66 33.47 -5.15
C VAL A 813 24.17 33.26 -4.89
N LEU A 814 23.50 34.24 -4.30
CA LEU A 814 22.05 34.15 -4.11
C LEU A 814 21.33 34.58 -5.40
N LEU A 815 20.60 33.67 -6.05
CA LEU A 815 19.83 34.00 -7.25
C LEU A 815 18.60 34.85 -6.91
N PRO A 816 18.10 35.70 -7.82
CA PRO A 816 16.82 36.39 -7.66
C PRO A 816 15.67 35.44 -7.33
N PHE A 817 14.78 35.88 -6.43
CA PHE A 817 13.59 35.10 -6.07
C PHE A 817 12.65 34.94 -7.27
N LYS A 818 12.30 33.69 -7.59
CA LYS A 818 11.27 33.31 -8.56
C LYS A 818 10.23 32.42 -7.88
N PRO A 819 8.93 32.66 -8.08
CA PRO A 819 7.90 31.75 -7.58
C PRO A 819 8.08 30.33 -8.15
N ASN A 820 7.93 29.34 -7.29
CA ASN A 820 7.98 27.93 -7.64
C ASN A 820 6.62 27.42 -8.17
N GLY A 821 5.51 27.91 -7.62
CA GLY A 821 4.16 27.54 -8.04
C GLY A 821 3.61 26.25 -7.40
N LYS A 822 4.34 25.59 -6.48
CA LYS A 822 3.88 24.36 -5.82
C LYS A 822 2.49 24.54 -5.18
N ALA A 823 2.25 25.67 -4.54
CA ALA A 823 0.96 25.97 -3.91
C ALA A 823 -0.19 26.04 -4.94
N GLN A 824 0.07 26.60 -6.12
CA GLN A 824 -0.89 26.66 -7.23
C GLN A 824 -1.23 25.25 -7.72
N HIS A 825 -0.22 24.39 -7.92
CA HIS A 825 -0.43 23.00 -8.33
C HIS A 825 -1.27 22.22 -7.30
N ILE A 826 -0.88 22.28 -6.02
CA ILE A 826 -1.59 21.57 -4.93
C ILE A 826 -3.06 22.02 -4.83
N LYS A 827 -3.37 23.29 -5.09
CA LYS A 827 -4.75 23.79 -5.08
C LYS A 827 -5.48 23.65 -6.42
N GLY A 828 -4.85 23.11 -7.46
CA GLY A 828 -5.46 22.91 -8.77
C GLY A 828 -5.64 24.19 -9.57
N PHE A 829 -4.81 25.21 -9.36
CA PHE A 829 -4.71 26.40 -10.24
C PHE A 829 -3.77 26.10 -11.41
N LEU A 830 -4.08 25.08 -12.20
CA LEU A 830 -3.16 24.50 -13.18
C LEU A 830 -2.74 25.48 -14.29
N ARG A 831 -3.62 26.40 -14.68
CA ARG A 831 -3.26 27.49 -15.60
C ARG A 831 -2.17 28.39 -15.03
N GLN A 832 -2.36 28.89 -13.81
CA GLN A 832 -1.38 29.77 -13.14
C GLN A 832 -0.07 29.04 -12.87
N PHE A 833 -0.16 27.77 -12.50
CA PHE A 833 1.00 26.91 -12.31
C PHE A 833 1.80 26.74 -13.60
N LYS A 834 1.14 26.47 -14.73
CA LYS A 834 1.79 26.37 -16.05
C LYS A 834 2.53 27.64 -16.42
N ASP A 835 1.91 28.80 -16.22
CA ASP A 835 2.51 30.10 -16.54
C ASP A 835 3.72 30.39 -15.62
N THR A 836 3.58 30.13 -14.32
CA THR A 836 4.65 30.29 -13.31
C THR A 836 5.82 29.34 -13.60
N ALA A 837 5.52 28.07 -13.86
CA ALA A 837 6.51 27.06 -14.17
C ALA A 837 7.28 27.40 -15.44
N ALA A 838 6.60 27.89 -16.49
CA ALA A 838 7.26 28.29 -17.74
C ALA A 838 8.22 29.48 -17.54
N ASP A 839 7.84 30.50 -16.78
CA ASP A 839 8.72 31.64 -16.48
C ASP A 839 9.94 31.22 -15.65
N THR A 840 9.72 30.46 -14.58
CA THR A 840 10.79 30.00 -13.69
C THR A 840 11.71 29.00 -14.39
N ALA A 841 11.17 28.08 -15.19
CA ALA A 841 11.96 27.14 -15.98
C ALA A 841 12.83 27.85 -17.01
N LYS A 842 12.31 28.87 -17.69
CA LYS A 842 13.10 29.69 -18.63
C LYS A 842 14.26 30.39 -17.93
N PHE A 843 14.03 30.93 -16.74
CA PHE A 843 15.09 31.55 -15.93
C PHE A 843 16.14 30.53 -15.49
N LEU A 844 15.72 29.38 -14.94
CA LEU A 844 16.64 28.34 -14.48
C LEU A 844 17.45 27.72 -15.61
N ALA A 845 16.86 27.53 -16.80
CA ALA A 845 17.58 27.06 -17.99
C ALA A 845 18.66 28.06 -18.41
N MET A 846 18.35 29.37 -18.46
CA MET A 846 19.33 30.42 -18.76
C MET A 846 20.48 30.44 -17.76
N VAL A 847 20.20 30.22 -16.48
CA VAL A 847 21.22 30.20 -15.43
C VAL A 847 22.03 28.90 -15.47
N ALA A 848 21.41 27.78 -15.83
CA ALA A 848 22.09 26.49 -15.97
C ALA A 848 23.14 26.50 -17.08
N ASP A 849 22.98 27.32 -18.13
CA ASP A 849 23.98 27.53 -19.19
C ASP A 849 25.32 28.09 -18.66
N LEU A 850 25.36 28.61 -17.42
CA LEU A 850 26.61 29.04 -16.78
C LEU A 850 27.52 27.87 -16.39
N ASP A 851 27.00 26.64 -16.29
CA ASP A 851 27.69 25.44 -15.78
C ASP A 851 28.20 25.62 -14.33
N ILE A 852 27.38 26.28 -13.49
CA ILE A 852 27.61 26.43 -12.05
C ILE A 852 26.45 25.70 -11.34
N PRO A 853 26.73 24.87 -10.31
CA PRO A 853 25.69 24.07 -9.66
C PRO A 853 24.59 24.94 -9.03
N LEU A 854 23.33 24.62 -9.36
CA LEU A 854 22.13 25.18 -8.77
C LEU A 854 21.74 24.36 -7.54
N VAL A 855 21.67 24.97 -6.36
CA VAL A 855 21.37 24.26 -5.11
C VAL A 855 20.21 24.93 -4.37
N GLY A 856 19.20 24.14 -4.02
CA GLY A 856 18.08 24.54 -3.16
C GLY A 856 18.11 23.83 -1.81
N VAL A 857 17.55 24.50 -0.80
CA VAL A 857 17.58 24.02 0.59
C VAL A 857 16.38 23.13 0.90
N ASP A 858 15.15 23.56 0.56
CA ASP A 858 13.96 22.75 0.85
C ASP A 858 13.73 21.65 -0.21
N PRO A 859 13.74 20.36 0.19
CA PRO A 859 13.64 19.26 -0.77
C PRO A 859 12.29 19.20 -1.49
N ALA A 860 11.18 19.64 -0.87
CA ALA A 860 9.87 19.57 -1.51
C ALA A 860 9.75 20.55 -2.69
N LEU A 861 10.42 21.70 -2.59
CA LEU A 861 10.43 22.74 -3.63
C LEU A 861 11.44 22.40 -4.72
N VAL A 862 12.62 21.87 -4.36
CA VAL A 862 13.60 21.37 -5.34
C VAL A 862 13.00 20.27 -6.21
N LEU A 863 12.35 19.28 -5.60
CA LEU A 863 11.75 18.16 -6.33
C LEU A 863 10.56 18.57 -7.21
N CYS A 864 9.92 19.72 -6.93
CA CYS A 864 8.87 20.27 -7.79
C CYS A 864 9.37 20.57 -9.21
N TYR A 865 10.60 21.07 -9.32
CA TYR A 865 11.24 21.34 -10.61
C TYR A 865 11.48 20.05 -11.39
N ARG A 866 11.68 18.92 -10.72
CA ARG A 866 11.98 17.64 -11.37
C ARG A 866 10.72 16.93 -11.86
N ASP A 867 9.65 16.99 -11.08
CA ASP A 867 8.46 16.16 -11.28
C ASP A 867 7.31 16.95 -11.93
N GLU A 868 6.66 17.88 -11.21
CA GLU A 868 5.50 18.60 -11.73
C GLU A 868 5.82 19.51 -12.93
N TYR A 869 7.02 20.10 -12.98
CA TYR A 869 7.45 20.90 -14.12
C TYR A 869 7.64 20.04 -15.37
N ALA A 870 8.18 18.83 -15.23
CA ALA A 870 8.34 17.90 -16.34
C ALA A 870 6.97 17.42 -16.86
N GLU A 871 6.02 17.17 -15.95
CA GLU A 871 4.65 16.77 -16.27
C GLU A 871 3.90 17.87 -17.05
N VAL A 872 4.00 19.13 -16.63
CA VAL A 872 3.22 20.23 -17.21
C VAL A 872 3.87 20.88 -18.44
N LEU A 873 5.21 20.97 -18.49
CA LEU A 873 5.93 21.62 -19.58
C LEU A 873 6.46 20.64 -20.63
N GLY A 874 6.64 19.36 -20.28
CA GLY A 874 7.23 18.35 -21.16
C GLY A 874 8.59 18.80 -21.70
N SER A 875 8.79 18.71 -23.01
CA SER A 875 10.01 19.15 -23.68
C SER A 875 10.31 20.64 -23.55
N LYS A 876 9.30 21.47 -23.22
CA LYS A 876 9.47 22.92 -23.03
C LYS A 876 10.02 23.30 -21.66
N ARG A 877 10.26 22.33 -20.75
CA ARG A 877 10.88 22.60 -19.45
C ARG A 877 12.28 23.22 -19.59
N GLY A 878 13.02 22.88 -20.64
CA GLY A 878 14.43 23.24 -20.76
C GLY A 878 15.33 22.30 -19.94
N ASN A 879 16.64 22.46 -20.10
CA ASN A 879 17.65 21.60 -19.48
C ASN A 879 18.28 22.31 -18.27
N PHE A 880 17.85 21.92 -17.06
CA PHE A 880 18.45 22.39 -15.81
C PHE A 880 18.19 21.35 -14.72
N ASP A 881 19.13 21.26 -13.78
CA ASP A 881 18.97 20.47 -12.56
C ASP A 881 19.26 21.32 -11.34
N VAL A 882 18.29 21.38 -10.44
CA VAL A 882 18.45 22.01 -9.12
C VAL A 882 18.69 20.88 -8.14
N LEU A 883 19.83 20.90 -7.47
CA LEU A 883 20.25 19.90 -6.49
C LEU A 883 19.74 20.28 -5.11
N THR A 884 19.43 19.28 -4.29
CA THR A 884 19.34 19.48 -2.84
C THR A 884 20.73 19.66 -2.23
N ALA A 885 20.79 20.20 -1.01
CA ALA A 885 22.08 20.43 -0.34
C ALA A 885 22.94 19.17 -0.22
N HIS A 886 22.36 18.01 0.08
CA HIS A 886 23.12 16.76 0.21
C HIS A 886 23.54 16.16 -1.13
N GLU A 887 22.69 16.19 -2.17
CA GLU A 887 23.07 15.77 -3.54
C GLU A 887 24.27 16.56 -4.06
N TRP A 888 24.37 17.83 -3.69
CA TRP A 888 25.53 18.65 -4.06
C TRP A 888 26.77 18.32 -3.23
N LEU A 889 26.61 18.13 -1.91
CA LEU A 889 27.73 17.89 -0.97
C LEU A 889 28.35 16.50 -1.11
N TYR A 890 27.53 15.44 -1.18
CA TYR A 890 27.98 14.05 -1.08
C TYR A 890 29.02 13.66 -2.14
N PRO A 891 28.84 13.97 -3.44
CA PRO A 891 29.84 13.66 -4.46
C PRO A 891 31.14 14.48 -4.35
N ARG A 892 31.18 15.50 -3.48
CA ARG A 892 32.30 16.45 -3.31
C ARG A 892 33.01 16.30 -1.98
N LEU A 893 32.68 15.28 -1.17
CA LEU A 893 33.26 15.11 0.16
C LEU A 893 34.79 15.04 0.14
N GLU A 894 35.38 14.34 -0.84
CA GLU A 894 36.83 14.22 -0.98
C GLU A 894 37.55 15.55 -1.25
N ALA A 895 36.83 16.56 -1.74
CA ALA A 895 37.38 17.90 -1.97
C ALA A 895 37.45 18.76 -0.69
N PHE A 896 36.85 18.29 0.41
CA PHE A 896 36.79 18.99 1.69
C PHE A 896 37.55 18.24 2.77
N GLU A 897 38.22 18.96 3.66
CA GLU A 897 38.95 18.37 4.78
C GLU A 897 38.01 17.55 5.68
N SER A 898 38.40 16.30 5.98
CA SER A 898 37.66 15.43 6.89
C SER A 898 37.82 15.89 8.34
N GLY A 899 36.76 15.78 9.13
CA GLY A 899 36.80 16.10 10.57
C GLY A 899 37.35 14.92 11.40
N GLU A 900 37.99 15.22 12.53
CA GLU A 900 38.31 14.18 13.52
C GLU A 900 37.03 13.66 14.18
N HIS A 901 36.91 12.33 14.30
CA HIS A 901 35.83 11.71 15.05
C HIS A 901 35.89 12.12 16.52
N LYS A 902 34.94 12.95 16.95
CA LYS A 902 34.74 13.27 18.37
C LYS A 902 33.71 12.30 18.93
N ALA A 903 34.00 11.70 20.09
CA ALA A 903 33.02 10.91 20.85
C ALA A 903 31.90 11.84 21.36
N GLN A 904 30.94 12.13 20.48
CA GLN A 904 29.75 12.92 20.78
C GLN A 904 28.50 12.05 20.60
N GLU A 905 27.44 12.43 21.30
CA GLU A 905 26.12 11.84 21.07
C GLU A 905 25.68 11.99 19.61
N PRO A 906 25.00 10.97 19.05
CA PRO A 906 24.57 11.01 17.66
C PRO A 906 23.50 12.07 17.42
N TRP A 907 23.49 12.60 16.20
CA TRP A 907 22.39 13.40 15.68
C TRP A 907 21.27 12.49 15.16
N TYR A 908 20.04 13.00 15.10
CA TYR A 908 18.87 12.24 14.65
C TYR A 908 18.19 12.90 13.45
N LEU A 909 18.14 12.22 12.31
CA LEU A 909 17.60 12.75 11.06
C LEU A 909 16.12 12.39 10.87
N PHE A 910 15.29 13.42 10.74
CA PHE A 910 13.89 13.36 10.33
C PHE A 910 13.77 13.92 8.91
N ALA A 911 14.06 13.10 7.91
CA ALA A 911 14.00 13.55 6.51
C ALA A 911 12.55 13.79 6.03
N HIS A 912 12.40 14.70 5.07
CA HIS A 912 11.11 15.13 4.56
C HIS A 912 10.42 14.00 3.78
N CYS A 913 9.10 13.86 3.88
CA CYS A 913 8.38 12.75 3.24
C CYS A 913 8.57 12.67 1.71
N THR A 914 8.62 13.80 1.00
CA THR A 914 8.94 13.84 -0.45
C THR A 914 10.39 13.44 -0.74
N GLU A 915 11.32 13.84 0.12
CA GLU A 915 12.76 13.50 0.00
C GLU A 915 12.94 11.99 0.14
N LYS A 916 12.43 11.39 1.24
CA LYS A 916 12.47 9.93 1.47
C LYS A 916 11.87 9.12 0.32
N THR A 917 10.83 9.66 -0.33
CA THR A 917 10.04 8.92 -1.32
C THR A 917 10.55 9.08 -2.75
N LYS A 918 11.14 10.21 -3.12
CA LYS A 918 11.71 10.45 -4.46
C LYS A 918 13.22 10.26 -4.50
N MET A 919 13.89 10.30 -3.36
CA MET A 919 15.35 10.15 -3.22
C MET A 919 15.68 9.13 -2.13
N PRO A 920 15.56 7.81 -2.42
CA PRO A 920 15.68 6.77 -1.40
C PRO A 920 17.05 6.69 -0.70
N ASN A 921 18.10 7.24 -1.32
CA ASN A 921 19.45 7.29 -0.76
C ASN A 921 19.72 8.53 0.11
N ALA A 922 18.82 9.52 0.13
CA ALA A 922 19.05 10.81 0.79
C ALA A 922 19.49 10.65 2.26
N GLU A 923 18.84 9.76 3.01
CA GLU A 923 19.18 9.51 4.41
C GLU A 923 20.58 8.89 4.58
N LYS A 924 21.00 8.00 3.66
CA LYS A 924 22.36 7.42 3.65
C LYS A 924 23.40 8.46 3.26
N GLU A 925 23.10 9.29 2.26
CA GLU A 925 23.97 10.38 1.81
C GLU A 925 24.20 11.39 2.94
N TRP A 926 23.15 11.79 3.66
CA TRP A 926 23.28 12.60 4.88
C TRP A 926 24.14 11.92 5.94
N GLY A 927 23.95 10.61 6.16
CA GLY A 927 24.78 9.83 7.09
C GLY A 927 26.26 9.87 6.73
N ALA A 928 26.59 9.65 5.45
CA ALA A 928 27.97 9.71 4.95
C ALA A 928 28.59 11.11 5.05
N ILE A 929 27.80 12.15 4.76
CA ILE A 929 28.22 13.55 4.92
C ILE A 929 28.59 13.83 6.39
N PHE A 930 27.75 13.43 7.34
CA PHE A 930 28.03 13.64 8.77
C PHE A 930 29.26 12.86 9.22
N ALA A 931 29.41 11.61 8.75
CA ALA A 931 30.56 10.77 9.06
C ALA A 931 31.88 11.40 8.57
N HIS A 932 31.90 11.98 7.36
CA HIS A 932 33.07 12.69 6.82
C HIS A 932 33.52 13.85 7.71
N PHE A 933 32.59 14.56 8.33
CA PHE A 933 32.87 15.67 9.26
C PHE A 933 32.93 15.22 10.73
N GLY A 934 33.17 13.93 10.98
CA GLY A 934 33.46 13.39 12.32
C GLY A 934 32.25 13.16 13.23
N ALA A 935 31.01 13.21 12.70
CA ALA A 935 29.77 13.04 13.46
C ALA A 935 28.96 11.80 13.03
N VAL A 936 28.14 11.27 13.95
CA VAL A 936 27.21 10.17 13.66
C VAL A 936 25.80 10.74 13.47
N LEU A 937 25.11 10.31 12.41
CA LEU A 937 23.72 10.71 12.13
C LEU A 937 22.84 9.46 11.97
N ASN A 938 21.93 9.27 12.92
CA ASN A 938 20.98 8.17 12.94
C ASN A 938 19.66 8.59 12.30
N THR A 939 19.14 7.78 11.38
CA THR A 939 17.88 8.04 10.70
C THR A 939 16.69 7.67 11.58
N VAL A 940 15.66 8.52 11.64
CA VAL A 940 14.44 8.25 12.41
C VAL A 940 13.30 7.81 11.49
N PRO A 941 12.70 6.63 11.71
CA PRO A 941 11.58 6.15 10.90
C PRO A 941 10.30 6.91 11.24
N VAL A 942 10.00 7.94 10.45
CA VAL A 942 8.77 8.75 10.57
C VAL A 942 8.05 8.90 9.24
N GLY A 943 6.71 8.99 9.32
CA GLY A 943 5.82 9.27 8.19
C GLY A 943 5.72 10.77 7.89
N CYS A 944 4.56 11.21 7.42
CA CYS A 944 4.30 12.63 7.18
C CYS A 944 4.10 13.39 8.51
N CYS A 945 4.61 14.63 8.61
CA CYS A 945 4.40 15.49 9.79
C CYS A 945 2.97 16.06 9.90
N GLY A 946 2.13 15.87 8.88
CA GLY A 946 0.76 16.41 8.84
C GLY A 946 0.62 17.84 8.32
N MET A 947 1.73 18.53 7.98
CA MET A 947 1.69 19.92 7.51
C MET A 947 1.46 20.06 6.00
N ALA A 948 2.23 19.29 5.21
CA ALA A 948 2.25 19.26 3.74
C ALA A 948 1.77 20.55 3.04
N GLY A 949 2.67 21.53 2.94
CA GLY A 949 2.33 22.87 2.48
C GLY A 949 1.49 23.60 3.53
N THR A 950 0.23 23.90 3.20
CA THR A 950 -0.68 24.65 4.08
C THR A 950 -1.73 23.78 4.76
N PHE A 951 -1.72 22.46 4.56
CA PHE A 951 -2.77 21.57 5.07
C PHE A 951 -2.95 21.73 6.58
N GLY A 952 -1.86 21.78 7.35
CA GLY A 952 -1.92 21.97 8.80
C GLY A 952 -2.34 23.37 9.26
N HIS A 953 -2.44 24.34 8.34
CA HIS A 953 -2.89 25.71 8.61
C HIS A 953 -4.38 25.93 8.26
N GLU A 954 -5.06 24.92 7.71
CA GLU A 954 -6.48 25.03 7.37
C GLU A 954 -7.34 24.59 8.54
N VAL A 955 -8.33 25.41 8.92
CA VAL A 955 -9.17 25.17 10.12
C VAL A 955 -9.86 23.80 10.05
N ASP A 956 -10.40 23.43 8.89
CA ASP A 956 -11.07 22.15 8.63
C ASP A 956 -10.12 20.94 8.59
N LYS A 957 -8.80 21.17 8.64
CA LYS A 957 -7.76 20.14 8.56
C LYS A 957 -6.88 20.06 9.80
N LEU A 958 -7.01 21.01 10.71
CA LEU A 958 -6.13 21.12 11.88
C LEU A 958 -6.15 19.86 12.76
N SER A 959 -7.33 19.28 13.04
CA SER A 959 -7.44 18.03 13.81
C SER A 959 -6.67 16.90 13.12
N MET A 960 -7.00 16.63 11.85
CA MET A 960 -6.33 15.63 11.02
C MET A 960 -4.81 15.84 11.00
N SER A 961 -4.35 17.08 10.86
CA SER A 961 -2.92 17.44 10.85
C SER A 961 -2.24 17.07 12.18
N LYS A 962 -2.90 17.35 13.31
CA LYS A 962 -2.42 16.99 14.65
C LYS A 962 -2.42 15.47 14.85
N ASP A 963 -3.46 14.79 14.41
CA ASP A 963 -3.58 13.34 14.53
C ASP A 963 -2.49 12.64 13.69
N ILE A 964 -2.22 13.12 12.47
CA ILE A 964 -1.12 12.63 11.63
C ILE A 964 0.23 12.85 12.32
N TYR A 965 0.46 14.00 12.93
CA TYR A 965 1.69 14.29 13.66
C TYR A 965 1.89 13.32 14.85
N ASN A 966 0.80 13.00 15.55
CA ASN A 966 0.81 12.08 16.69
C ASN A 966 1.06 10.61 16.30
N LEU A 967 0.90 10.23 15.02
CA LEU A 967 1.11 8.85 14.57
C LEU A 967 2.57 8.37 14.73
N SER A 968 3.54 9.21 14.37
CA SER A 968 4.97 8.83 14.40
C SER A 968 5.91 9.96 14.80
N TRP A 969 5.57 11.23 14.57
CA TRP A 969 6.50 12.33 14.84
C TRP A 969 6.60 12.62 16.34
N LYS A 970 5.46 12.85 17.01
CA LYS A 970 5.45 13.12 18.44
C LYS A 970 6.10 11.98 19.26
N PRO A 971 5.74 10.70 19.09
CA PRO A 971 6.34 9.62 19.88
C PRO A 971 7.84 9.45 19.67
N SER A 972 8.37 9.82 18.51
CA SER A 972 9.81 9.78 18.23
C SER A 972 10.54 10.97 18.87
N LEU A 973 9.98 12.18 18.79
CA LEU A 973 10.58 13.36 19.43
C LEU A 973 10.56 13.26 20.95
N ASP A 974 9.49 12.74 21.56
CA ASP A 974 9.39 12.56 23.01
C ASP A 974 10.46 11.58 23.58
N LYS A 975 11.08 10.74 22.72
CA LYS A 975 12.12 9.76 23.10
C LYS A 975 13.56 10.24 22.87
N LEU A 976 13.75 11.35 22.15
CA LEU A 976 15.04 11.82 21.68
C LEU A 976 15.36 13.21 22.24
N ASP A 977 16.64 13.58 22.25
CA ASP A 977 17.02 14.96 22.54
C ASP A 977 16.65 15.86 21.35
N ASN A 978 15.70 16.78 21.59
CA ASN A 978 15.21 17.73 20.61
C ASN A 978 16.32 18.65 20.04
N GLU A 979 17.38 18.95 20.80
CA GLU A 979 18.49 19.77 20.30
C GLU A 979 19.36 19.04 19.27
N ARG A 980 19.34 17.71 19.31
CA ARG A 980 20.04 16.79 18.39
C ARG A 980 19.15 16.30 17.24
N CYS A 981 17.87 16.69 17.20
CA CYS A 981 16.95 16.35 16.13
C CYS A 981 17.07 17.32 14.95
N LEU A 982 17.37 16.76 13.77
CA LEU A 982 17.58 17.49 12.52
C LEU A 982 16.46 17.19 11.53
N ILE A 983 15.88 18.22 10.93
CA ILE A 983 14.73 18.11 10.02
C ILE A 983 15.02 18.85 8.71
N THR A 984 14.94 18.14 7.58
CA THR A 984 15.28 18.70 6.25
C THR A 984 14.23 19.64 5.69
N GLY A 985 12.93 19.33 5.82
CA GLY A 985 11.86 20.15 5.24
C GLY A 985 11.35 21.29 6.14
N TYR A 986 11.12 22.46 5.56
CA TYR A 986 10.57 23.64 6.25
C TYR A 986 9.20 23.36 6.87
N SER A 987 8.27 22.76 6.11
CA SER A 987 6.91 22.49 6.62
C SER A 987 6.95 21.57 7.85
N CYS A 988 7.88 20.61 7.90
CA CYS A 988 8.09 19.75 9.06
C CYS A 988 8.64 20.54 10.26
N ARG A 989 9.67 21.38 10.06
CA ARG A 989 10.20 22.25 11.12
C ARG A 989 9.15 23.21 11.68
N SER A 990 8.35 23.80 10.80
CA SER A 990 7.24 24.69 11.16
C SER A 990 6.20 23.95 12.01
N GLN A 991 5.85 22.71 11.66
CA GLN A 991 4.92 21.89 12.43
C GLN A 991 5.44 21.55 13.83
N VAL A 992 6.69 21.10 13.94
CA VAL A 992 7.32 20.81 15.24
C VAL A 992 7.35 22.08 16.09
N LYS A 993 7.73 23.23 15.51
CA LYS A 993 7.69 24.51 16.23
C LYS A 993 6.29 24.88 16.72
N ARG A 994 5.24 24.58 15.94
CA ARG A 994 3.85 24.88 16.33
C ARG A 994 3.38 24.02 17.50
N PHE A 995 3.78 22.75 17.56
CA PHE A 995 3.28 21.81 18.56
C PHE A 995 4.20 21.64 19.77
N GLU A 996 5.52 21.68 19.59
CA GLU A 996 6.50 21.52 20.67
C GLU A 996 7.08 22.86 21.17
N GLY A 997 6.85 23.96 20.46
CA GLY A 997 7.36 25.28 20.83
C GLY A 997 8.86 25.51 20.57
N THR A 998 9.60 24.47 20.20
CA THR A 998 11.03 24.52 19.88
C THR A 998 11.26 24.59 18.37
N LYS A 999 12.28 25.34 17.93
CA LYS A 999 12.63 25.42 16.51
C LYS A 999 13.74 24.39 16.19
N PRO A 1000 13.42 23.26 15.56
CA PRO A 1000 14.42 22.27 15.17
C PRO A 1000 15.34 22.80 14.07
N LYS A 1001 16.56 22.26 14.01
CA LYS A 1001 17.60 22.67 13.06
C LYS A 1001 17.50 21.89 11.74
N HIS A 1002 17.95 22.50 10.65
CA HIS A 1002 18.25 21.77 9.42
C HIS A 1002 19.63 21.11 9.52
N PRO A 1003 19.88 19.94 8.88
CA PRO A 1003 21.21 19.35 8.77
C PRO A 1003 22.37 20.29 8.40
N VAL A 1004 22.19 21.24 7.47
CA VAL A 1004 23.23 22.22 7.10
C VAL A 1004 23.64 23.12 8.26
N GLN A 1005 22.72 23.43 9.19
CA GLN A 1005 23.03 24.26 10.36
C GLN A 1005 23.87 23.47 11.37
N ALA A 1006 23.61 22.16 11.52
CA ALA A 1006 24.45 21.30 12.35
C ALA A 1006 25.85 21.12 11.73
N LEU A 1007 25.95 20.90 10.41
CA LEU A 1007 27.23 20.82 9.72
C LEU A 1007 28.09 22.08 9.89
N LEU A 1008 27.47 23.27 9.84
CA LEU A 1008 28.17 24.53 10.07
C LEU A 1008 28.82 24.63 11.47
N THR A 1009 28.26 23.93 12.46
CA THR A 1009 28.81 23.87 13.83
C THR A 1009 29.89 22.79 14.02
N LEU A 1010 29.99 21.84 13.08
CA LEU A 1010 31.00 20.76 13.10
C LEU A 1010 32.29 21.21 12.42
N LEU A 1011 32.18 22.01 11.35
CA LEU A 1011 33.24 22.83 10.75
C LEU A 1011 33.46 24.10 11.57
#